data_AF-A0A3D1JGS5-F1
#
_entry.id   AF-A0A3D1JGS5-F1
#
_cell.length_a   1.000
_cell.length_b   1.000
_cell.length_c   1.000
_cell.angle_alpha   90.00
_cell.angle_beta   90.00
_cell.angle_gamma   90.00
#
_symmetry.space_group_name_H-M   'P 1'
#
loop_
_entity.id
_entity.type
_entity.pdbx_description
1 polymer ?
#
loop_
_entity_poly.entity_id
_entity_poly.type
_entity_poly.pdbx_seq_one_letter_code
_entity_poly.pdbx_strand_id
1 'polypeptide(L)'
;MNIYWVVAVLVLIVIIQTILIFLLWRRSKRVVLGLDEVAEDALKALYHLSRQKSPVTRRELIRGAEIHPDRFPMIVEEMMRRKWIFMDGENLTLLPAGERRAVELIRAHRLWERYLADKEGLALHDLHEEAMRREHLTSPEEADRLAAELGNPRFDPHGDPIPSREGLLTYGEKGVPLTRWPEKQIAQVTHVEDEPPALFSQLALLGLTPGAQVEIDEREPGRILLWSGRKRIALSPAAADCVFVIPQPPQQVALSEIEIGQSGRILRLGDTQALDPMLINAGLREGSEIAAIRADPLGDPVYYRVNGATIPLKRVQANQIQLDAGTIREIPLPQKPWLQEEFERLKELMLRYGSGPVLKRAFLFFGPAFLISVGYMDPGNWGTDIEGGARFGYRLLWVILLANLMAILMQTLSAKLGIATGKSLPEVCRDHYPKWLSVMLWVTAELAAIATDLAEFLGGAVGFYLLFGIPLFPAALLTGGIISLILLLEHYGFRKLEMVIIGLIAVIGLMYMVEIWFSRPDWSQIARGLLIPTLPDGALLVAVGIIGATVMPHNLYLHSALIQTRVRASDSLRRKQSVYRLAILDSVVALNGAFLVNSAILIMSAAAFSGGRLHEYSLESAHQTLTPLLGPLAGTAFAIALLASGLSSSTTATMAGQVIMEGFINHHINVWLRRAITMIPSLIIIGLGLNPLTILILSQVSLSFQLPFAMIPLVLFTSNRKIMGELTNRPFTTLQAWITTAIILTLNILLLVQTFSSGG
;
A
#
# COMPACT_ATOMS: atom_id res chain seq x y z
N MET A 1 -8.39 37.30 25.64
CA MET A 1 -8.20 35.92 26.13
C MET A 1 -6.70 35.66 26.13
N ASN A 2 -6.11 35.39 27.30
CA ASN A 2 -4.65 35.47 27.46
C ASN A 2 -3.97 34.34 26.66
N ILE A 3 -3.14 34.69 25.66
CA ILE A 3 -2.47 33.75 24.74
C ILE A 3 -1.74 32.63 25.51
N TYR A 4 -1.20 32.96 26.69
CA TYR A 4 -0.53 32.04 27.59
C TYR A 4 -1.42 30.89 28.12
N TRP A 5 -2.72 31.10 28.28
CA TRP A 5 -3.65 30.04 28.75
C TRP A 5 -3.95 29.01 27.66
N VAL A 6 -4.12 29.46 26.41
CA VAL A 6 -4.34 28.59 25.25
C VAL A 6 -3.10 27.75 24.99
N VAL A 7 -1.92 28.36 25.12
CA VAL A 7 -0.62 27.70 24.92
C VAL A 7 -0.28 26.73 26.04
N ALA A 8 -0.53 27.06 27.31
CA ALA A 8 -0.29 26.14 28.44
C ALA A 8 -1.14 24.86 28.31
N VAL A 9 -2.38 25.00 27.83
CA VAL A 9 -3.25 23.86 27.52
C VAL A 9 -2.67 23.05 26.35
N LEU A 10 -2.20 23.68 25.27
CA LEU A 10 -1.58 22.97 24.13
C LEU A 10 -0.30 22.21 24.49
N VAL A 11 0.60 22.81 25.28
CA VAL A 11 1.84 22.17 25.75
C VAL A 11 1.54 20.99 26.68
N LEU A 12 0.61 21.16 27.62
CA LEU A 12 0.17 20.10 28.54
C LEU A 12 -0.47 18.94 27.76
N ILE A 13 -1.29 19.27 26.76
CA ILE A 13 -1.87 18.31 25.82
C ILE A 13 -0.77 17.52 25.10
N VAL A 14 0.25 18.18 24.55
CA VAL A 14 1.35 17.51 23.82
C VAL A 14 2.16 16.59 24.72
N ILE A 15 2.49 17.02 25.94
CA ILE A 15 3.26 16.21 26.90
C ILE A 15 2.45 15.00 27.36
N ILE A 16 1.19 15.22 27.78
CA ILE A 16 0.30 14.13 28.20
C ILE A 16 0.11 13.14 27.07
N GLN A 17 -0.11 13.61 25.84
CA GLN A 17 -0.33 12.76 24.66
C GLN A 17 0.92 12.01 24.24
N THR A 18 2.10 12.63 24.26
CA THR A 18 3.36 11.94 23.92
C THR A 18 3.66 10.83 24.93
N ILE A 19 3.43 11.11 26.22
CA ILE A 19 3.50 10.10 27.29
C ILE A 19 2.43 9.02 27.07
N LEU A 20 1.21 9.39 26.67
CA LEU A 20 0.14 8.42 26.43
C LEU A 20 0.40 7.55 25.20
N ILE A 21 0.90 8.10 24.10
CA ILE A 21 1.31 7.35 22.89
C ILE A 21 2.44 6.38 23.24
N PHE A 22 3.42 6.83 24.02
CA PHE A 22 4.52 5.98 24.50
C PHE A 22 4.05 4.89 25.47
N LEU A 23 3.15 5.21 26.41
CA LEU A 23 2.58 4.26 27.36
C LEU A 23 1.61 3.28 26.69
N LEU A 24 0.82 3.73 25.72
CA LEU A 24 -0.09 2.92 24.92
C LEU A 24 0.66 2.08 23.90
N TRP A 25 1.79 2.53 23.37
CA TRP A 25 2.72 1.71 22.62
C TRP A 25 3.42 0.67 23.50
N ARG A 26 3.80 1.03 24.74
CA ARG A 26 4.31 0.06 25.73
C ARG A 26 3.22 -0.93 26.15
N ARG A 27 1.95 -0.51 26.19
CA ARG A 27 0.77 -1.36 26.33
C ARG A 27 0.44 -2.12 25.04
N SER A 28 0.80 -1.62 23.85
CA SER A 28 0.59 -2.28 22.57
C SER A 28 1.72 -3.25 22.18
N LYS A 29 2.89 -3.15 22.83
CA LYS A 29 3.80 -4.28 23.03
C LYS A 29 3.15 -5.43 23.82
N ARG A 30 1.98 -5.17 24.42
CA ARG A 30 1.09 -6.14 25.05
C ARG A 30 -0.19 -6.36 24.21
N VAL A 31 -0.12 -6.19 22.90
CA VAL A 31 -1.05 -6.79 21.93
C VAL A 31 -0.49 -8.18 21.61
N VAL A 32 -0.81 -9.26 22.32
CA VAL A 32 -2.07 -10.04 22.38
C VAL A 32 -2.51 -10.65 21.03
N LEU A 33 -1.94 -10.23 19.88
CA LEU A 33 -2.05 -10.97 18.60
C LEU A 33 -0.93 -12.00 18.48
N GLY A 34 -0.98 -13.01 19.35
CA GLY A 34 0.00 -14.10 19.33
C GLY A 34 -0.02 -14.96 20.59
N LEU A 35 -0.70 -14.53 21.67
CA LEU A 35 -1.10 -15.48 22.71
C LEU A 35 -2.44 -16.10 22.35
N ASP A 36 -3.37 -15.28 21.82
CA ASP A 36 -4.69 -15.73 21.41
C ASP A 36 -4.63 -16.71 20.23
N GLU A 37 -3.88 -16.37 19.17
CA GLU A 37 -3.64 -17.24 18.01
C GLU A 37 -2.96 -18.55 18.43
N VAL A 38 -1.87 -18.47 19.21
CA VAL A 38 -1.14 -19.67 19.67
C VAL A 38 -1.97 -20.52 20.64
N ALA A 39 -2.87 -19.93 21.42
CA ALA A 39 -3.81 -20.67 22.27
C ALA A 39 -4.92 -21.34 21.44
N GLU A 40 -5.36 -20.72 20.35
CA GLU A 40 -6.29 -21.29 19.38
C GLU A 40 -5.65 -22.43 18.58
N ASP A 41 -4.37 -22.31 18.19
CA ASP A 41 -3.59 -23.38 17.57
C ASP A 41 -3.38 -24.56 18.51
N ALA A 42 -3.02 -24.28 19.77
CA ALA A 42 -2.95 -25.29 20.82
C ALA A 42 -4.30 -25.98 21.04
N LEU A 43 -5.41 -25.25 20.91
CA LEU A 43 -6.76 -25.80 21.03
C LEU A 43 -7.11 -26.73 19.87
N LYS A 44 -6.77 -26.36 18.62
CA LYS A 44 -6.92 -27.23 17.44
C LYS A 44 -6.13 -28.53 17.61
N ALA A 45 -4.86 -28.44 17.99
CA ALA A 45 -4.01 -29.61 18.22
C ALA A 45 -4.56 -30.51 19.34
N LEU A 46 -5.02 -29.92 20.44
CA LEU A 46 -5.65 -30.66 21.53
C LEU A 46 -6.95 -31.36 21.09
N TYR A 47 -7.76 -30.72 20.25
CA TYR A 47 -8.96 -31.33 19.69
C TYR A 47 -8.63 -32.58 18.86
N HIS A 48 -7.65 -32.51 17.95
CA HIS A 48 -7.20 -33.67 17.17
C HIS A 48 -6.65 -34.79 18.05
N LEU A 49 -5.80 -34.47 19.02
CA LEU A 49 -5.23 -35.45 19.95
C LEU A 49 -6.32 -36.12 20.81
N SER A 50 -7.30 -35.35 21.29
CA SER A 50 -8.39 -35.86 22.15
C SER A 50 -9.29 -36.88 21.44
N ARG A 51 -9.37 -36.82 20.11
CA ARG A 51 -10.15 -37.76 19.27
C ARG A 51 -9.44 -39.10 19.07
N GLN A 52 -8.12 -39.11 19.14
CA GLN A 52 -7.32 -40.34 19.07
C GLN A 52 -7.18 -41.00 20.45
N LYS A 53 -7.04 -40.19 21.51
CA LYS A 53 -6.77 -40.66 22.88
C LYS A 53 -7.19 -39.61 23.90
N SER A 54 -7.86 -40.03 24.98
CA SER A 54 -8.24 -39.16 26.08
C SER A 54 -7.95 -39.87 27.42
N PRO A 55 -7.23 -39.25 28.38
CA PRO A 55 -6.74 -37.86 28.42
C PRO A 55 -5.45 -37.62 27.61
N VAL A 56 -5.25 -36.37 27.17
CA VAL A 56 -4.03 -35.92 26.46
C VAL A 56 -3.04 -35.34 27.47
N THR A 57 -1.77 -35.73 27.40
CA THR A 57 -0.75 -35.25 28.34
C THR A 57 -0.08 -33.94 27.87
N ARG A 58 0.49 -33.18 28.80
CA ARG A 58 1.28 -31.96 28.51
C ARG A 58 2.35 -32.19 27.44
N ARG A 59 3.10 -33.29 27.52
CA ARG A 59 4.18 -33.60 26.56
C ARG A 59 3.65 -33.85 25.15
N GLU A 60 2.49 -34.50 25.04
CA GLU A 60 1.84 -34.75 23.76
C GLU A 60 1.34 -33.44 23.13
N LEU A 61 0.74 -32.53 23.91
CA LEU A 61 0.31 -31.24 23.39
C LEU A 61 1.49 -30.34 22.98
N ILE A 62 2.56 -30.28 23.78
CA ILE A 62 3.77 -29.52 23.43
C ILE A 62 4.34 -30.00 22.09
N ARG A 63 4.34 -31.31 21.85
CA ARG A 63 4.84 -31.90 20.61
C ARG A 63 3.87 -31.69 19.44
N GLY A 64 2.57 -31.90 19.65
CA GLY A 64 1.56 -31.81 18.59
C GLY A 64 1.22 -30.39 18.15
N ALA A 65 1.42 -29.38 19.01
CA ALA A 65 1.19 -27.97 18.70
C ALA A 65 2.50 -27.18 18.46
N GLU A 66 3.65 -27.88 18.42
CA GLU A 66 4.99 -27.28 18.27
C GLU A 66 5.29 -26.11 19.24
N ILE A 67 4.75 -26.19 20.45
CA ILE A 67 4.86 -25.11 21.44
C ILE A 67 6.24 -25.16 22.11
N HIS A 68 6.95 -24.03 22.15
CA HIS A 68 8.18 -23.93 22.93
C HIS A 68 7.89 -24.19 24.43
N PRO A 69 8.62 -25.08 25.13
CA PRO A 69 8.33 -25.48 26.51
C PRO A 69 8.13 -24.33 27.50
N ASP A 70 8.91 -23.25 27.33
CA ASP A 70 8.85 -22.04 28.17
C ASP A 70 7.57 -21.22 28.01
N ARG A 71 6.87 -21.34 26.88
CA ARG A 71 5.61 -20.62 26.60
C ARG A 71 4.37 -21.41 27.03
N PHE A 72 4.51 -22.71 27.26
CA PHE A 72 3.40 -23.61 27.57
C PHE A 72 2.55 -23.17 28.78
N PRO A 73 3.12 -22.78 29.94
CA PRO A 73 2.31 -22.41 31.11
C PRO A 73 1.38 -21.23 30.82
N MET A 74 1.86 -20.24 30.08
CA MET A 74 1.10 -19.03 29.73
C MET A 74 -0.04 -19.33 28.75
N ILE A 75 0.16 -20.28 27.81
CA ILE A 75 -0.86 -20.71 26.84
C ILE A 75 -1.96 -21.52 27.55
N VAL A 76 -1.58 -22.46 28.42
CA VAL A 76 -2.54 -23.26 29.18
C VAL A 76 -3.35 -22.40 30.13
N GLU A 77 -2.73 -21.43 30.82
CA GLU A 77 -3.43 -20.48 31.67
C GLU A 77 -4.48 -19.68 30.89
N GLU A 78 -4.15 -19.25 29.66
CA GLU A 78 -5.09 -18.56 28.77
C GLU A 78 -6.26 -19.47 28.33
N MET A 79 -5.98 -20.71 27.92
CA MET A 79 -7.01 -21.68 27.53
C MET A 79 -7.94 -22.04 28.72
N MET A 80 -7.39 -22.15 29.94
CA MET A 80 -8.17 -22.36 31.16
C MET A 80 -9.02 -21.12 31.51
N ARG A 81 -8.45 -19.91 31.38
CA ARG A 81 -9.17 -18.63 31.59
C ARG A 81 -10.39 -18.51 30.70
N ARG A 82 -10.29 -18.96 29.44
CA ARG A 82 -11.38 -18.98 28.47
C ARG A 82 -12.34 -20.16 28.63
N LYS A 83 -12.10 -21.04 29.61
CA LYS A 83 -12.87 -22.28 29.87
C LYS A 83 -12.90 -23.21 28.66
N TRP A 84 -11.83 -23.24 27.87
CA TRP A 84 -11.68 -24.17 26.76
C TRP A 84 -11.19 -25.53 27.20
N ILE A 85 -10.40 -25.58 28.28
CA ILE A 85 -9.80 -26.80 28.81
C ILE A 85 -9.88 -26.88 30.34
N PHE A 86 -9.75 -28.09 30.85
CA PHE A 86 -9.50 -28.40 32.25
C PHE A 86 -8.19 -29.18 32.37
N MET A 87 -7.34 -28.81 33.33
CA MET A 87 -6.06 -29.48 33.56
C MET A 87 -6.02 -30.08 34.97
N ASP A 88 -5.71 -31.38 35.05
CA ASP A 88 -5.52 -32.12 36.29
C ASP A 88 -4.13 -32.78 36.28
N GLY A 89 -3.18 -32.18 37.00
CA GLY A 89 -1.77 -32.57 36.97
C GLY A 89 -1.17 -32.45 35.56
N GLU A 90 -0.81 -33.59 34.95
CA GLU A 90 -0.24 -33.67 33.59
C GLU A 90 -1.30 -33.88 32.50
N ASN A 91 -2.57 -34.07 32.88
CA ASN A 91 -3.66 -34.41 31.96
C ASN A 91 -4.48 -33.18 31.57
N LEU A 92 -4.74 -33.04 30.26
CA LEU A 92 -5.54 -31.98 29.66
C LEU A 92 -6.83 -32.57 29.10
N THR A 93 -7.96 -32.00 29.48
CA THR A 93 -9.30 -32.40 29.01
C THR A 93 -9.97 -31.21 28.32
N LEU A 94 -10.52 -31.46 27.13
CA LEU A 94 -11.26 -30.45 26.36
C LEU A 94 -12.65 -30.23 26.99
N LEU A 95 -13.06 -28.97 27.18
CA LEU A 95 -14.41 -28.62 27.64
C LEU A 95 -15.33 -28.36 26.43
N PRO A 96 -16.68 -28.44 26.58
CA PRO A 96 -17.61 -28.22 25.47
C PRO A 96 -17.46 -26.86 24.76
N ALA A 97 -17.02 -25.83 25.47
CA ALA A 97 -16.76 -24.52 24.89
C ALA A 97 -15.48 -24.52 24.02
N GLY A 98 -14.44 -25.26 24.44
CA GLY A 98 -13.22 -25.45 23.65
C GLY A 98 -13.47 -26.30 22.42
N GLU A 99 -14.32 -27.33 22.53
CA GLU A 99 -14.70 -28.16 21.40
C GLU A 99 -15.39 -27.35 20.29
N ARG A 100 -16.39 -26.54 20.64
CA ARG A 100 -17.06 -25.66 19.67
C ARG A 100 -16.08 -24.71 18.97
N ARG A 101 -15.19 -24.07 19.75
CA ARG A 101 -14.22 -23.12 19.19
C ARG A 101 -13.20 -23.81 18.27
N ALA A 102 -12.72 -24.99 18.63
CA ALA A 102 -11.81 -25.77 17.79
C ALA A 102 -12.45 -26.10 16.43
N VAL A 103 -13.72 -26.53 16.45
CA VAL A 103 -14.45 -26.88 15.22
C VAL A 103 -14.75 -25.66 14.35
N GLU A 104 -15.06 -24.51 14.94
CA GLU A 104 -15.20 -23.24 14.22
C GLU A 104 -13.91 -22.85 13.48
N LEU A 105 -12.76 -22.97 14.16
CA LEU A 105 -11.46 -22.67 13.57
C LEU A 105 -11.14 -23.62 12.41
N ILE A 106 -11.33 -24.93 12.60
CA ILE A 106 -11.12 -25.93 11.53
C ILE A 106 -12.03 -25.66 10.33
N ARG A 107 -13.30 -25.27 10.56
CA ARG A 107 -14.22 -24.89 9.48
C ARG A 107 -13.74 -23.67 8.72
N ALA A 108 -13.31 -22.62 9.42
CA ALA A 108 -12.78 -21.41 8.79
C ALA A 108 -11.52 -21.69 7.98
N HIS A 109 -10.59 -22.47 8.53
CA HIS A 109 -9.36 -22.92 7.87
C HIS A 109 -9.64 -23.55 6.50
N ARG A 110 -10.45 -24.62 6.52
CA ARG A 110 -10.77 -25.43 5.35
C ARG A 110 -11.54 -24.67 4.27
N LEU A 111 -12.42 -23.76 4.68
CA LEU A 111 -13.12 -22.87 3.74
C LEU A 111 -12.17 -21.89 3.07
N TRP A 112 -11.18 -21.37 3.80
CA TRP A 112 -10.16 -20.50 3.22
C TRP A 112 -9.25 -21.26 2.27
N GLU A 113 -8.78 -22.46 2.61
CA GLU A 113 -8.01 -23.30 1.68
C GLU A 113 -8.79 -23.53 0.39
N ARG A 114 -10.09 -23.87 0.50
CA ARG A 114 -10.98 -24.05 -0.65
C ARG A 114 -11.12 -22.79 -1.49
N TYR A 115 -11.35 -21.65 -0.86
CA TYR A 115 -11.46 -20.36 -1.55
C TYR A 115 -10.19 -19.98 -2.29
N LEU A 116 -9.04 -20.11 -1.63
CA LEU A 116 -7.73 -19.77 -2.17
C LEU A 116 -7.36 -20.69 -3.34
N ALA A 117 -7.73 -21.97 -3.29
CA ALA A 117 -7.56 -22.90 -4.40
C ALA A 117 -8.46 -22.55 -5.60
N ASP A 118 -9.77 -22.38 -5.37
CA ASP A 118 -10.76 -22.24 -6.45
C ASP A 118 -10.77 -20.84 -7.10
N LYS A 119 -10.51 -19.77 -6.33
CA LYS A 119 -10.60 -18.38 -6.80
C LYS A 119 -9.27 -17.73 -7.10
N GLU A 120 -8.25 -18.00 -6.28
CA GLU A 120 -6.93 -17.38 -6.41
C GLU A 120 -5.93 -18.27 -7.18
N GLY A 121 -6.24 -19.56 -7.39
CA GLY A 121 -5.41 -20.49 -8.14
C GLY A 121 -4.07 -20.78 -7.47
N LEU A 122 -4.01 -20.65 -6.14
CA LEU A 122 -2.82 -20.93 -5.34
C LEU A 122 -2.47 -22.42 -5.38
N ALA A 123 -1.15 -22.71 -5.37
CA ALA A 123 -0.67 -24.08 -5.34
C ALA A 123 -0.92 -24.70 -3.95
N LEU A 124 -1.25 -26.00 -3.91
CA LEU A 124 -1.62 -26.74 -2.69
C LEU A 124 -0.62 -26.60 -1.51
N HIS A 125 0.66 -26.37 -1.78
CA HIS A 125 1.68 -26.19 -0.75
C HIS A 125 1.67 -24.80 -0.07
N ASP A 126 1.12 -23.77 -0.73
CA ASP A 126 1.05 -22.40 -0.22
C ASP A 126 -0.30 -22.09 0.46
N LEU A 127 -1.31 -22.96 0.29
CA LEU A 127 -2.67 -22.74 0.79
C LEU A 127 -2.73 -22.69 2.32
N HIS A 128 -2.05 -23.63 2.97
CA HIS A 128 -2.14 -23.84 4.42
C HIS A 128 -1.69 -22.60 5.22
N GLU A 129 -0.53 -22.04 4.86
CA GLU A 129 0.03 -20.85 5.51
C GLU A 129 -0.85 -19.61 5.33
N GLU A 130 -1.47 -19.45 4.16
CA GLU A 130 -2.36 -18.32 3.90
C GLU A 130 -3.73 -18.49 4.57
N ALA A 131 -4.25 -19.72 4.62
CA ALA A 131 -5.48 -20.04 5.35
C ALA A 131 -5.31 -19.82 6.86
N MET A 132 -4.18 -20.24 7.44
CA MET A 132 -3.84 -20.03 8.85
C MET A 132 -3.83 -18.54 9.24
N ARG A 133 -3.38 -17.65 8.34
CA ARG A 133 -3.43 -16.19 8.59
C ARG A 133 -4.85 -15.62 8.66
N ARG A 134 -5.80 -16.20 7.92
CA ARG A 134 -7.16 -15.66 7.77
C ARG A 134 -8.16 -16.30 8.74
N GLU A 135 -7.93 -17.53 9.18
CA GLU A 135 -8.87 -18.30 10.01
C GLU A 135 -9.20 -17.60 11.35
N HIS A 136 -8.21 -17.05 12.05
CA HIS A 136 -8.41 -16.44 13.37
C HIS A 136 -9.24 -15.15 13.33
N LEU A 137 -9.26 -14.48 12.18
CA LEU A 137 -9.99 -13.23 11.95
C LEU A 137 -11.40 -13.47 11.41
N THR A 138 -11.75 -14.72 11.11
CA THR A 138 -13.01 -15.07 10.45
C THR A 138 -14.09 -15.30 11.49
N SER A 139 -15.14 -14.48 11.44
CA SER A 139 -16.36 -14.68 12.22
C SER A 139 -17.19 -15.86 11.68
N PRO A 140 -18.03 -16.51 12.51
CA PRO A 140 -18.93 -17.55 12.03
C PRO A 140 -19.85 -17.10 10.88
N GLU A 141 -20.30 -15.84 10.88
CA GLU A 141 -21.11 -15.29 9.79
C GLU A 141 -20.31 -15.07 8.50
N GLU A 142 -19.02 -14.77 8.59
CA GLU A 142 -18.12 -14.70 7.43
C GLU A 142 -17.81 -16.09 6.87
N ALA A 143 -17.57 -17.07 7.74
CA ALA A 143 -17.40 -18.46 7.32
C ALA A 143 -18.65 -18.99 6.60
N ASP A 144 -19.86 -18.66 7.08
CA ASP A 144 -21.11 -19.05 6.42
C ASP A 144 -21.29 -18.36 5.05
N ARG A 145 -20.91 -17.07 4.93
CA ARG A 145 -20.90 -16.37 3.64
C ARG A 145 -19.90 -16.98 2.66
N LEU A 146 -18.71 -17.31 3.14
CA LEU A 146 -17.64 -17.95 2.36
C LEU A 146 -18.08 -19.33 1.87
N ALA A 147 -18.70 -20.13 2.74
CA ALA A 147 -19.28 -21.42 2.37
C ALA A 147 -20.36 -21.28 1.30
N ALA A 148 -21.27 -20.29 1.44
CA ALA A 148 -22.31 -20.04 0.45
C ALA A 148 -21.76 -19.61 -0.91
N GLU A 149 -20.73 -18.75 -0.92
CA GLU A 149 -20.06 -18.30 -2.14
C GLU A 149 -19.36 -19.45 -2.89
N LEU A 150 -18.81 -20.42 -2.15
CA LEU A 150 -18.18 -21.63 -2.69
C LEU A 150 -19.21 -22.73 -3.06
N GLY A 151 -20.50 -22.48 -2.92
CA GLY A 151 -21.55 -23.47 -3.24
C GLY A 151 -21.73 -24.57 -2.18
N ASN A 152 -21.40 -24.28 -0.92
CA ASN A 152 -21.42 -25.19 0.22
C ASN A 152 -20.55 -26.45 -0.01
N PRO A 153 -19.22 -26.28 -0.17
CA PRO A 153 -18.31 -27.39 -0.39
C PRO A 153 -18.32 -28.33 0.82
N ARG A 154 -18.36 -29.64 0.54
CA ARG A 154 -18.29 -30.69 1.58
C ARG A 154 -16.87 -31.03 2.00
N PHE A 155 -15.90 -30.73 1.14
CA PHE A 155 -14.49 -31.06 1.31
C PHE A 155 -13.61 -29.86 0.94
N ASP A 156 -12.48 -29.73 1.59
CA ASP A 156 -11.42 -28.78 1.24
C ASP A 156 -10.61 -29.27 0.02
N PRO A 157 -9.59 -28.53 -0.45
CA PRO A 157 -8.73 -28.95 -1.56
C PRO A 157 -7.89 -30.21 -1.28
N HIS A 158 -7.72 -30.59 -0.01
CA HIS A 158 -6.97 -31.77 0.43
C HIS A 158 -7.86 -33.02 0.55
N GLY A 159 -9.19 -32.86 0.45
CA GLY A 159 -10.17 -33.93 0.54
C GLY A 159 -10.72 -34.15 1.95
N ASP A 160 -10.45 -33.22 2.86
CA ASP A 160 -10.83 -33.27 4.26
C ASP A 160 -12.22 -32.63 4.47
N PRO A 161 -13.09 -33.23 5.32
CA PRO A 161 -14.49 -32.82 5.41
C PRO A 161 -14.65 -31.46 6.09
N ILE A 162 -15.35 -30.51 5.48
CA ILE A 162 -15.60 -29.19 6.08
C ILE A 162 -16.70 -29.34 7.15
N PRO A 163 -16.43 -29.06 8.44
CA PRO A 163 -17.43 -29.20 9.51
C PRO A 163 -18.66 -28.33 9.23
N SER A 164 -19.86 -28.79 9.61
CA SER A 164 -21.08 -27.96 9.54
C SER A 164 -21.08 -26.87 10.61
N ARG A 165 -22.00 -25.89 10.50
CA ARG A 165 -22.19 -24.85 11.53
C ARG A 165 -22.52 -25.43 12.91
N GLU A 166 -23.15 -26.60 12.95
CA GLU A 166 -23.53 -27.32 14.18
C GLU A 166 -22.38 -28.18 14.73
N GLY A 167 -21.23 -28.19 14.05
CA GLY A 167 -20.03 -28.93 14.45
C GLY A 167 -20.08 -30.43 14.14
N LEU A 168 -21.01 -30.88 13.30
CA LEU A 168 -21.10 -32.27 12.86
C LEU A 168 -20.15 -32.50 11.68
N LEU A 169 -19.15 -33.37 11.88
CA LEU A 169 -18.28 -33.89 10.83
C LEU A 169 -18.99 -35.09 10.18
N THR A 170 -19.55 -34.92 8.98
CA THR A 170 -19.97 -36.04 8.13
C THR A 170 -18.74 -36.58 7.40
N TYR A 171 -18.08 -37.58 7.97
CA TYR A 171 -16.99 -38.29 7.29
C TYR A 171 -17.58 -39.13 6.15
N GLY A 172 -17.27 -38.76 4.91
CA GLY A 172 -17.40 -39.69 3.76
C GLY A 172 -16.32 -40.78 3.86
N GLU A 173 -16.59 -41.94 3.25
CA GLU A 173 -15.60 -43.02 3.14
C GLU A 173 -14.34 -42.48 2.45
N LYS A 174 -13.20 -42.43 3.16
CA LYS A 174 -11.93 -41.83 2.69
C LYS A 174 -11.33 -42.48 1.42
N GLY A 175 -12.00 -43.45 0.81
CA GLY A 175 -11.45 -44.29 -0.25
C GLY A 175 -10.52 -45.37 0.31
N VAL A 176 -9.91 -46.15 -0.58
CA VAL A 176 -8.94 -47.20 -0.20
C VAL A 176 -7.53 -46.65 -0.41
N PRO A 177 -6.58 -46.89 0.52
CA PRO A 177 -5.18 -46.50 0.31
C PRO A 177 -4.63 -47.09 -1.00
N LEU A 178 -3.78 -46.33 -1.70
CA LEU A 178 -3.20 -46.74 -2.98
C LEU A 178 -2.35 -48.01 -2.83
N THR A 179 -1.76 -48.22 -1.66
CA THR A 179 -1.07 -49.47 -1.28
C THR A 179 -1.96 -50.72 -1.42
N ARG A 180 -3.28 -50.57 -1.29
CA ARG A 180 -4.26 -51.68 -1.35
C ARG A 180 -5.04 -51.72 -2.68
N TRP A 181 -4.76 -50.81 -3.61
CA TRP A 181 -5.44 -50.78 -4.91
C TRP A 181 -4.87 -51.82 -5.88
N PRO A 182 -5.69 -52.56 -6.67
CA PRO A 182 -5.20 -53.56 -7.62
C PRO A 182 -4.38 -52.95 -8.78
N GLU A 183 -3.42 -53.73 -9.29
CA GLU A 183 -2.62 -53.37 -10.46
C GLU A 183 -3.48 -53.29 -11.73
N LYS A 184 -3.09 -52.42 -12.67
CA LYS A 184 -3.74 -52.24 -13.99
C LYS A 184 -5.21 -51.80 -13.94
N GLN A 185 -5.63 -51.19 -12.85
CA GLN A 185 -6.94 -50.55 -12.73
C GLN A 185 -6.78 -49.06 -12.51
N ILE A 186 -7.47 -48.28 -13.34
CA ILE A 186 -7.50 -46.82 -13.24
C ILE A 186 -8.33 -46.42 -12.02
N ALA A 187 -7.72 -45.61 -11.16
CA ALA A 187 -8.31 -45.06 -9.96
C ALA A 187 -8.26 -43.53 -10.00
N GLN A 188 -9.20 -42.88 -9.34
CA GLN A 188 -9.18 -41.45 -9.08
C GLN A 188 -8.75 -41.19 -7.63
N VAL A 189 -7.75 -40.34 -7.44
CA VAL A 189 -7.30 -39.90 -6.10
C VAL A 189 -8.41 -39.09 -5.44
N THR A 190 -8.79 -39.45 -4.22
CA THR A 190 -9.81 -38.74 -3.43
C THR A 190 -9.21 -37.89 -2.33
N HIS A 191 -8.12 -38.35 -1.73
CA HIS A 191 -7.51 -37.70 -0.57
C HIS A 191 -6.01 -37.96 -0.54
N VAL A 192 -5.25 -36.97 -0.08
CA VAL A 192 -3.81 -37.07 0.18
C VAL A 192 -3.55 -36.49 1.57
N GLU A 193 -2.88 -37.25 2.44
CA GLU A 193 -2.54 -36.79 3.79
C GLU A 193 -1.54 -35.61 3.74
N ASP A 194 -1.82 -34.59 4.54
CA ASP A 194 -1.10 -33.32 4.66
C ASP A 194 0.10 -33.38 5.62
N GLU A 195 0.10 -34.33 6.56
CA GLU A 195 1.23 -34.61 7.45
C GLU A 195 1.96 -35.92 7.10
N PRO A 196 3.31 -35.93 7.01
CA PRO A 196 4.22 -34.81 7.22
C PRO A 196 4.34 -33.85 5.99
N PRO A 197 4.50 -32.52 6.19
CA PRO A 197 4.47 -31.52 5.10
C PRO A 197 5.49 -31.73 3.97
N ALA A 198 6.65 -32.30 4.31
CA ALA A 198 7.70 -32.63 3.33
C ALA A 198 7.26 -33.73 2.35
N LEU A 199 6.49 -34.71 2.84
CA LEU A 199 5.96 -35.81 2.03
C LEU A 199 4.79 -35.31 1.18
N PHE A 200 3.90 -34.49 1.76
CA PHE A 200 2.81 -33.86 1.03
C PHE A 200 3.30 -33.00 -0.15
N SER A 201 4.30 -32.14 0.09
CA SER A 201 4.92 -31.31 -0.95
C SER A 201 5.51 -32.15 -2.08
N GLN A 202 6.12 -33.29 -1.73
CA GLN A 202 6.68 -34.23 -2.70
C GLN A 202 5.59 -34.92 -3.53
N LEU A 203 4.50 -35.37 -2.91
CA LEU A 203 3.36 -35.99 -3.59
C LEU A 203 2.66 -35.00 -4.54
N ALA A 204 2.46 -33.75 -4.11
CA ALA A 204 1.88 -32.69 -4.92
C ALA A 204 2.75 -32.37 -6.16
N LEU A 205 4.08 -32.29 -6.00
CA LEU A 205 5.02 -32.10 -7.11
C LEU A 205 5.00 -33.26 -8.12
N LEU A 206 4.71 -34.46 -7.65
CA LEU A 206 4.54 -35.65 -8.50
C LEU A 206 3.18 -35.68 -9.21
N GLY A 207 2.29 -34.71 -8.95
CA GLY A 207 0.98 -34.62 -9.58
C GLY A 207 -0.06 -35.56 -8.97
N LEU A 208 0.18 -36.05 -7.75
CA LEU A 208 -0.77 -36.86 -6.98
C LEU A 208 -1.60 -35.92 -6.12
N THR A 209 -2.67 -35.39 -6.71
CA THR A 209 -3.60 -34.45 -6.07
C THR A 209 -5.01 -35.01 -6.14
N PRO A 210 -5.93 -34.62 -5.24
CA PRO A 210 -7.33 -35.04 -5.34
C PRO A 210 -7.91 -34.76 -6.73
N GLY A 211 -8.50 -35.77 -7.35
CA GLY A 211 -8.99 -35.77 -8.73
C GLY A 211 -8.03 -36.36 -9.77
N ALA A 212 -6.74 -36.55 -9.44
CA ALA A 212 -5.76 -37.14 -10.35
C ALA A 212 -6.10 -38.59 -10.70
N GLN A 213 -5.89 -38.97 -11.96
CA GLN A 213 -6.02 -40.36 -12.40
C GLN A 213 -4.71 -41.09 -12.21
N VAL A 214 -4.77 -42.22 -11.52
CA VAL A 214 -3.61 -43.06 -11.24
C VAL A 214 -3.88 -44.51 -11.64
N GLU A 215 -2.88 -45.16 -12.22
CA GLU A 215 -2.89 -46.58 -12.52
C GLU A 215 -1.62 -47.22 -11.97
N ILE A 216 -1.74 -48.26 -11.16
CA ILE A 216 -0.58 -48.99 -10.65
C ILE A 216 -0.06 -49.89 -11.77
N ASP A 217 1.18 -49.67 -12.18
CA ASP A 217 1.85 -50.38 -13.26
C ASP A 217 2.46 -51.68 -12.75
N GLU A 218 3.38 -51.56 -11.78
CA GLU A 218 4.16 -52.67 -11.23
C GLU A 218 4.51 -52.40 -9.76
N ARG A 219 4.48 -53.45 -8.92
CA ARG A 219 4.95 -53.40 -7.52
C ARG A 219 6.31 -54.07 -7.38
N GLU A 220 7.29 -53.34 -6.86
CA GLU A 220 8.62 -53.87 -6.56
C GLU A 220 8.91 -53.85 -5.05
N PRO A 221 9.87 -54.66 -4.55
CA PRO A 221 10.27 -54.61 -3.14
C PRO A 221 10.76 -53.21 -2.75
N GLY A 222 9.97 -52.49 -1.94
CA GLY A 222 10.30 -51.15 -1.45
C GLY A 222 9.83 -49.97 -2.31
N ARG A 223 9.16 -50.20 -3.45
CA ARG A 223 8.57 -49.12 -4.27
C ARG A 223 7.36 -49.56 -5.10
N ILE A 224 6.42 -48.66 -5.31
CA ILE A 224 5.24 -48.85 -6.16
C ILE A 224 5.39 -47.94 -7.38
N LEU A 225 5.38 -48.52 -8.58
CA LEU A 225 5.41 -47.80 -9.85
C LEU A 225 3.98 -47.55 -10.32
N LEU A 226 3.65 -46.30 -10.59
CA LEU A 226 2.32 -45.90 -11.03
C LEU A 226 2.39 -44.87 -12.16
N TRP A 227 1.37 -44.87 -13.00
CA TRP A 227 1.12 -43.84 -14.00
C TRP A 227 0.19 -42.79 -13.41
N SER A 228 0.59 -41.52 -13.45
CA SER A 228 -0.30 -40.37 -13.27
C SER A 228 -0.34 -39.59 -14.58
N GLY A 229 -1.44 -39.72 -15.33
CA GLY A 229 -1.52 -39.25 -16.72
C GLY A 229 -0.44 -39.88 -17.61
N ARG A 230 0.49 -39.08 -18.15
CA ARG A 230 1.60 -39.53 -19.02
C ARG A 230 2.93 -39.73 -18.29
N LYS A 231 2.98 -39.51 -16.96
CA LYS A 231 4.22 -39.61 -16.17
C LYS A 231 4.23 -40.91 -15.36
N ARG A 232 5.34 -41.65 -15.45
CA ARG A 232 5.62 -42.82 -14.61
C ARG A 232 6.33 -42.37 -13.34
N ILE A 233 5.78 -42.70 -12.18
CA ILE A 233 6.22 -42.22 -10.86
C ILE A 233 6.53 -43.43 -9.97
N ALA A 234 7.59 -43.33 -9.18
CA ALA A 234 7.93 -44.31 -8.15
C ALA A 234 7.62 -43.74 -6.76
N LEU A 235 6.77 -44.42 -6.00
CA LEU A 235 6.46 -44.08 -4.60
C LEU A 235 7.03 -45.12 -3.64
N SER A 236 7.43 -44.68 -2.46
CA SER A 236 7.67 -45.61 -1.34
C SER A 236 6.33 -46.13 -0.80
N PRO A 237 6.30 -47.31 -0.15
CA PRO A 237 5.07 -47.82 0.48
C PRO A 237 4.45 -46.83 1.48
N ALA A 238 5.29 -46.10 2.22
CA ALA A 238 4.82 -45.06 3.15
C ALA A 238 4.16 -43.89 2.42
N ALA A 239 4.73 -43.44 1.30
CA ALA A 239 4.16 -42.35 0.50
C ALA A 239 2.84 -42.75 -0.18
N ALA A 240 2.72 -44.03 -0.59
CA ALA A 240 1.51 -44.56 -1.20
C ALA A 240 0.38 -44.79 -0.19
N ASP A 241 0.69 -45.00 1.09
CA ASP A 241 -0.34 -45.18 2.14
C ASP A 241 -1.05 -43.86 2.47
N CYS A 242 -0.38 -42.73 2.23
CA CYS A 242 -0.90 -41.38 2.36
C CYS A 242 -1.80 -40.94 1.18
N VAL A 243 -2.02 -41.78 0.16
CA VAL A 243 -2.85 -41.46 -1.02
C VAL A 243 -4.04 -42.41 -1.10
N PHE A 244 -5.26 -41.89 -1.16
CA PHE A 244 -6.49 -42.69 -1.20
C PHE A 244 -7.20 -42.56 -2.54
N VAL A 245 -7.84 -43.65 -3.02
CA VAL A 245 -8.43 -43.74 -4.36
C VAL A 245 -9.81 -44.44 -4.43
N ILE A 246 -10.57 -44.16 -5.51
CA ILE A 246 -11.86 -44.80 -5.89
C ILE A 246 -11.93 -45.12 -7.41
N PRO A 247 -12.89 -45.96 -7.91
CA PRO A 247 -13.05 -46.25 -9.35
C PRO A 247 -13.59 -45.05 -10.17
N GLN A 248 -13.15 -44.89 -11.43
CA GLN A 248 -13.51 -43.75 -12.31
C GLN A 248 -14.76 -43.99 -13.22
N PRO A 249 -15.69 -43.03 -13.36
CA PRO A 249 -16.74 -43.00 -14.41
C PRO A 249 -16.32 -42.25 -15.72
N PRO A 250 -16.89 -42.56 -16.91
CA PRO A 250 -16.49 -41.97 -18.20
C PRO A 250 -16.83 -40.48 -18.36
N GLN A 251 -15.95 -39.70 -18.99
CA GLN A 251 -15.94 -38.22 -19.03
C GLN A 251 -16.57 -37.65 -20.32
N GLN A 252 -17.45 -36.65 -20.20
CA GLN A 252 -18.16 -35.98 -21.31
C GLN A 252 -17.66 -34.53 -21.47
N VAL A 253 -17.55 -34.04 -22.71
CA VAL A 253 -17.07 -32.66 -23.03
C VAL A 253 -18.07 -31.97 -23.95
N ALA A 254 -18.39 -30.71 -23.71
CA ALA A 254 -19.34 -29.98 -24.55
C ALA A 254 -18.70 -29.56 -25.89
N LEU A 255 -19.48 -29.53 -26.99
CA LEU A 255 -19.01 -29.11 -28.32
C LEU A 255 -18.54 -27.65 -28.38
N SER A 256 -18.94 -26.81 -27.43
CA SER A 256 -18.45 -25.43 -27.32
C SER A 256 -17.03 -25.33 -26.74
N GLU A 257 -16.53 -26.42 -26.14
CA GLU A 257 -15.23 -26.47 -25.45
C GLU A 257 -14.11 -26.96 -26.37
N ILE A 258 -14.43 -27.46 -27.57
CA ILE A 258 -13.41 -27.85 -28.55
C ILE A 258 -12.88 -26.63 -29.31
N GLU A 259 -11.58 -26.64 -29.59
CA GLU A 259 -10.89 -25.55 -30.29
C GLU A 259 -11.10 -25.61 -31.81
N ILE A 260 -10.94 -24.47 -32.49
CA ILE A 260 -10.98 -24.41 -33.95
C ILE A 260 -9.83 -25.27 -34.51
N GLY A 261 -10.18 -26.24 -35.35
CA GLY A 261 -9.26 -27.25 -35.85
C GLY A 261 -9.35 -28.59 -35.13
N GLN A 262 -10.29 -28.79 -34.20
CA GLN A 262 -10.53 -30.09 -33.55
C GLN A 262 -11.83 -30.76 -34.05
N SER A 263 -11.83 -32.09 -34.15
CA SER A 263 -13.03 -32.94 -34.30
C SER A 263 -13.27 -33.80 -33.08
N GLY A 264 -14.51 -34.24 -32.87
CA GLY A 264 -14.88 -35.23 -31.87
C GLY A 264 -16.17 -35.97 -32.26
N ARG A 265 -16.44 -37.10 -31.60
CA ARG A 265 -17.64 -37.90 -31.83
C ARG A 265 -18.76 -37.49 -30.88
N ILE A 266 -19.96 -37.26 -31.41
CA ILE A 266 -21.14 -36.91 -30.62
C ILE A 266 -21.58 -38.11 -29.77
N LEU A 267 -21.56 -37.97 -28.44
CA LEU A 267 -22.10 -38.95 -27.50
C LEU A 267 -23.59 -38.77 -27.29
N ARG A 268 -24.02 -37.53 -27.07
CA ARG A 268 -25.40 -37.22 -26.70
C ARG A 268 -25.83 -35.86 -27.21
N LEU A 269 -27.07 -35.79 -27.68
CA LEU A 269 -27.74 -34.54 -28.01
C LEU A 269 -28.66 -34.15 -26.84
N GLY A 270 -28.62 -32.90 -26.40
CA GLY A 270 -29.54 -32.35 -25.39
C GLY A 270 -31.00 -32.27 -25.88
N ASP A 271 -31.89 -31.70 -25.06
CA ASP A 271 -33.34 -31.65 -25.35
C ASP A 271 -33.66 -31.11 -26.76
N THR A 272 -34.21 -32.00 -27.60
CA THR A 272 -34.38 -31.86 -29.05
C THR A 272 -35.52 -30.91 -29.47
N GLN A 273 -36.15 -30.19 -28.55
CA GLN A 273 -37.20 -29.19 -28.88
C GLN A 273 -36.64 -27.80 -29.23
N ALA A 274 -35.34 -27.54 -28.99
CA ALA A 274 -34.69 -26.24 -29.27
C ALA A 274 -33.72 -26.25 -30.47
N LEU A 275 -33.48 -27.41 -31.09
CA LEU A 275 -32.63 -27.55 -32.28
C LEU A 275 -33.51 -27.49 -33.54
N ASP A 276 -33.23 -26.49 -34.39
CA ASP A 276 -33.93 -26.25 -35.65
C ASP A 276 -33.99 -27.54 -36.51
N PRO A 277 -35.17 -27.98 -37.02
CA PRO A 277 -35.29 -29.21 -37.83
C PRO A 277 -34.32 -29.28 -39.01
N MET A 278 -33.86 -28.12 -39.50
CA MET A 278 -32.85 -28.00 -40.55
C MET A 278 -31.47 -28.56 -40.14
N LEU A 279 -31.10 -28.50 -38.85
CA LEU A 279 -29.81 -28.97 -38.30
C LEU A 279 -29.75 -30.50 -38.19
N ILE A 280 -30.88 -31.14 -37.91
CA ILE A 280 -31.01 -32.61 -37.91
C ILE A 280 -30.90 -33.16 -39.34
N ASN A 281 -31.52 -32.47 -40.31
CA ASN A 281 -31.41 -32.81 -41.73
C ASN A 281 -30.01 -32.58 -42.32
N ALA A 282 -29.19 -31.72 -41.69
CA ALA A 282 -27.79 -31.50 -42.05
C ALA A 282 -26.82 -32.59 -41.51
N GLY A 283 -27.33 -33.61 -40.82
CA GLY A 283 -26.57 -34.81 -40.44
C GLY A 283 -26.10 -34.88 -38.99
N LEU A 284 -26.61 -34.02 -38.10
CA LEU A 284 -26.24 -33.97 -36.69
C LEU A 284 -26.96 -35.08 -35.90
N ARG A 285 -26.28 -36.22 -35.71
CA ARG A 285 -26.80 -37.43 -35.03
C ARG A 285 -25.80 -37.96 -34.02
N GLU A 286 -26.27 -38.63 -32.97
CA GLU A 286 -25.42 -39.36 -32.03
C GLU A 286 -24.54 -40.36 -32.79
N GLY A 287 -23.26 -40.42 -32.41
CA GLY A 287 -22.23 -41.19 -33.09
C GLY A 287 -21.61 -40.53 -34.33
N SER A 288 -22.08 -39.36 -34.79
CA SER A 288 -21.48 -38.63 -35.92
C SER A 288 -20.23 -37.85 -35.50
N GLU A 289 -19.32 -37.63 -36.45
CA GLU A 289 -18.13 -36.81 -36.24
C GLU A 289 -18.41 -35.34 -36.59
N ILE A 290 -18.01 -34.44 -35.69
CA ILE A 290 -18.21 -33.00 -35.83
C ILE A 290 -16.89 -32.26 -35.60
N ALA A 291 -16.61 -31.27 -36.44
CA ALA A 291 -15.34 -30.54 -36.47
C ALA A 291 -15.54 -29.02 -36.39
N ALA A 292 -14.83 -28.32 -35.50
CA ALA A 292 -14.83 -26.86 -35.45
C ALA A 292 -13.87 -26.28 -36.50
N ILE A 293 -14.33 -25.41 -37.40
CA ILE A 293 -13.52 -24.94 -38.54
C ILE A 293 -13.15 -23.47 -38.45
N ARG A 294 -14.09 -22.62 -38.04
CA ARG A 294 -13.89 -21.17 -37.93
C ARG A 294 -14.91 -20.56 -36.99
N ALA A 295 -14.53 -19.47 -36.33
CA ALA A 295 -15.45 -18.61 -35.60
C ALA A 295 -15.64 -17.28 -36.34
N ASP A 296 -16.76 -16.61 -36.08
CA ASP A 296 -16.98 -15.22 -36.47
C ASP A 296 -15.96 -14.27 -35.75
N PRO A 297 -15.61 -13.09 -36.29
CA PRO A 297 -14.68 -12.15 -35.64
C PRO A 297 -15.04 -11.75 -34.20
N LEU A 298 -16.34 -11.80 -33.86
CA LEU A 298 -16.84 -11.55 -32.50
C LEU A 298 -16.93 -12.82 -31.62
N GLY A 299 -16.57 -13.98 -32.17
CA GLY A 299 -16.48 -15.26 -31.44
C GLY A 299 -17.74 -16.12 -31.43
N ASP A 300 -18.87 -15.65 -31.97
CA ASP A 300 -20.16 -16.38 -32.02
C ASP A 300 -20.97 -15.90 -33.25
N PRO A 301 -21.54 -16.78 -34.11
CA PRO A 301 -21.54 -18.25 -34.06
C PRO A 301 -20.22 -18.89 -34.51
N VAL A 302 -19.99 -20.11 -34.04
CA VAL A 302 -18.90 -20.98 -34.51
C VAL A 302 -19.42 -21.89 -35.62
N TYR A 303 -18.64 -22.04 -36.69
CA TYR A 303 -18.98 -22.88 -37.83
C TYR A 303 -18.38 -24.27 -37.66
N TYR A 304 -19.25 -25.27 -37.56
CA TYR A 304 -18.90 -26.68 -37.42
C TYR A 304 -19.18 -27.44 -38.71
N ARG A 305 -18.37 -28.46 -39.03
CA ARG A 305 -18.63 -29.37 -40.15
C ARG A 305 -19.06 -30.73 -39.63
N VAL A 306 -20.17 -31.21 -40.17
CA VAL A 306 -20.74 -32.52 -39.90
C VAL A 306 -21.08 -33.13 -41.26
N ASN A 307 -20.58 -34.34 -41.56
CA ASN A 307 -20.86 -35.05 -42.81
C ASN A 307 -20.68 -34.21 -44.09
N GLY A 308 -19.69 -33.31 -44.12
CA GLY A 308 -19.38 -32.45 -45.27
C GLY A 308 -20.19 -31.15 -45.35
N ALA A 309 -21.25 -30.99 -44.58
CA ALA A 309 -22.01 -29.74 -44.47
C ALA A 309 -21.41 -28.82 -43.39
N THR A 310 -21.36 -27.51 -43.64
CA THR A 310 -20.90 -26.51 -42.65
C THR A 310 -22.10 -25.80 -42.05
N ILE A 311 -22.19 -25.83 -40.72
CA ILE A 311 -23.35 -25.40 -39.95
C ILE A 311 -22.91 -24.36 -38.91
N PRO A 312 -23.51 -23.16 -38.88
CA PRO A 312 -23.27 -22.21 -37.79
C PRO A 312 -24.06 -22.64 -36.55
N LEU A 313 -23.37 -22.82 -35.43
CA LEU A 313 -24.00 -23.03 -34.13
C LEU A 313 -23.60 -21.91 -33.19
N LYS A 314 -24.61 -21.29 -32.55
CA LYS A 314 -24.35 -20.37 -31.45
C LYS A 314 -23.79 -21.14 -30.26
N ARG A 315 -23.01 -20.49 -29.42
CA ARG A 315 -22.39 -21.12 -28.24
C ARG A 315 -23.40 -21.81 -27.32
N VAL A 316 -24.60 -21.22 -27.17
CA VAL A 316 -25.71 -21.80 -26.40
C VAL A 316 -26.19 -23.12 -27.00
N GLN A 317 -26.20 -23.25 -28.33
CA GLN A 317 -26.59 -24.48 -29.03
C GLN A 317 -25.47 -25.52 -28.99
N ALA A 318 -24.20 -25.09 -29.12
CA ALA A 318 -23.04 -25.96 -29.01
C ALA A 318 -22.89 -26.57 -27.60
N ASN A 319 -23.24 -25.83 -26.53
CA ASN A 319 -23.25 -26.37 -25.16
C ASN A 319 -24.20 -27.57 -24.96
N GLN A 320 -25.23 -27.71 -25.80
CA GLN A 320 -26.19 -28.79 -25.70
C GLN A 320 -25.73 -30.10 -26.36
N ILE A 321 -24.59 -30.09 -27.06
CA ILE A 321 -24.05 -31.26 -27.75
C ILE A 321 -22.85 -31.77 -26.95
N GLN A 322 -22.91 -33.01 -26.49
CA GLN A 322 -21.86 -33.66 -25.70
C GLN A 322 -21.03 -34.60 -26.58
N LEU A 323 -19.71 -34.50 -26.48
CA LEU A 323 -18.72 -35.28 -27.20
C LEU A 323 -18.02 -36.27 -26.26
N ASP A 324 -17.55 -37.37 -26.85
CA ASP A 324 -16.64 -38.29 -26.17
C ASP A 324 -15.24 -37.67 -26.10
N ALA A 325 -14.80 -37.35 -24.88
CA ALA A 325 -13.49 -36.78 -24.61
C ALA A 325 -12.34 -37.63 -25.18
N GLY A 326 -12.52 -38.96 -25.24
CA GLY A 326 -11.53 -39.90 -25.78
C GLY A 326 -11.42 -39.89 -27.31
N THR A 327 -12.31 -39.19 -28.01
CA THR A 327 -12.37 -39.19 -29.49
C THR A 327 -11.91 -37.89 -30.14
N ILE A 328 -11.47 -36.90 -29.35
CA ILE A 328 -11.10 -35.58 -29.87
C ILE A 328 -9.76 -35.64 -30.64
N ARG A 329 -9.70 -35.08 -31.86
CA ARG A 329 -8.51 -35.10 -32.75
C ARG A 329 -8.31 -33.76 -33.46
N GLU A 330 -7.06 -33.40 -33.77
CA GLU A 330 -6.74 -32.23 -34.58
C GLU A 330 -6.89 -32.50 -36.09
N ILE A 331 -7.31 -31.47 -36.83
CA ILE A 331 -7.60 -31.50 -38.27
C ILE A 331 -6.81 -30.38 -38.97
N PRO A 332 -6.15 -30.63 -40.12
CA PRO A 332 -5.43 -29.61 -40.86
C PRO A 332 -6.38 -28.53 -41.43
N LEU A 333 -6.16 -27.26 -41.07
CA LEU A 333 -6.89 -26.11 -41.63
C LEU A 333 -6.27 -25.66 -42.97
N PRO A 334 -7.08 -25.26 -43.97
CA PRO A 334 -6.57 -24.84 -45.28
C PRO A 334 -5.79 -23.51 -45.21
N GLN A 335 -4.56 -23.48 -45.76
CA GLN A 335 -3.64 -22.33 -45.72
C GLN A 335 -3.87 -21.33 -46.86
N LYS A 336 -4.00 -20.02 -46.52
CA LYS A 336 -3.54 -18.77 -47.19
C LYS A 336 -4.45 -17.57 -46.79
N PRO A 337 -4.06 -16.28 -46.95
CA PRO A 337 -2.79 -15.58 -46.72
C PRO A 337 -3.05 -14.20 -46.02
N TRP A 338 -3.68 -14.17 -44.84
CA TRP A 338 -4.03 -12.90 -44.16
C TRP A 338 -2.94 -12.38 -43.20
N LEU A 339 -1.97 -13.25 -42.85
CA LEU A 339 -0.93 -12.99 -41.85
C LEU A 339 0.13 -11.95 -42.28
N GLN A 340 0.29 -11.67 -43.57
CA GLN A 340 1.27 -10.68 -44.03
C GLN A 340 0.77 -9.22 -43.88
N GLU A 341 -0.53 -8.97 -43.99
CA GLU A 341 -1.10 -7.62 -43.82
C GLU A 341 -1.18 -7.20 -42.34
N GLU A 342 -1.44 -8.15 -41.43
CA GLU A 342 -1.42 -7.88 -39.98
C GLU A 342 0.00 -7.64 -39.45
N PHE A 343 1.02 -8.29 -40.02
CA PHE A 343 2.40 -8.12 -39.57
C PHE A 343 2.97 -6.73 -39.92
N GLU A 344 2.61 -6.18 -41.08
CA GLU A 344 2.99 -4.80 -41.45
C GLU A 344 2.18 -3.75 -40.68
N ARG A 345 0.90 -3.99 -40.38
CA ARG A 345 0.13 -3.17 -39.42
C ARG A 345 0.72 -3.21 -38.01
N LEU A 346 1.24 -4.36 -37.57
CA LEU A 346 1.90 -4.50 -36.26
C LEU A 346 3.23 -3.73 -36.22
N LYS A 347 4.02 -3.76 -37.31
CA LYS A 347 5.23 -2.95 -37.45
C LYS A 347 4.93 -1.46 -37.42
N GLU A 348 3.89 -1.00 -38.11
CA GLU A 348 3.44 0.40 -38.07
C GLU A 348 2.97 0.83 -36.67
N LEU A 349 2.27 -0.05 -35.94
CA LEU A 349 1.85 0.19 -34.56
C LEU A 349 3.02 0.19 -33.57
N MET A 350 4.02 -0.68 -33.77
CA MET A 350 5.26 -0.70 -32.97
C MET A 350 6.13 0.54 -33.23
N LEU A 351 6.17 1.05 -34.46
CA LEU A 351 6.90 2.27 -34.81
C LEU A 351 6.19 3.56 -34.34
N ARG A 352 4.84 3.58 -34.33
CA ARG A 352 4.05 4.70 -33.76
C ARG A 352 4.16 4.82 -32.23
N TYR A 353 4.47 3.75 -31.52
CA TYR A 353 4.79 3.76 -30.09
C TYR A 353 6.30 3.76 -29.82
N GLY A 354 7.01 4.63 -30.56
CA GLY A 354 8.46 4.77 -30.54
C GLY A 354 9.08 4.93 -29.13
N SER A 355 10.12 4.12 -28.93
CA SER A 355 11.43 4.50 -28.40
C SER A 355 11.46 5.53 -27.26
N GLY A 356 11.69 5.00 -26.06
CA GLY A 356 12.26 5.70 -24.90
C GLY A 356 12.25 4.82 -23.64
N PRO A 357 13.18 3.87 -23.45
CA PRO A 357 12.98 2.79 -22.46
C PRO A 357 13.33 3.10 -20.99
N VAL A 358 13.84 4.29 -20.65
CA VAL A 358 14.09 4.69 -19.24
C VAL A 358 13.62 6.11 -18.96
N LEU A 359 13.96 7.09 -19.81
CA LEU A 359 13.65 8.51 -19.55
C LEU A 359 12.15 8.83 -19.68
N LYS A 360 11.43 8.26 -20.65
CA LYS A 360 9.96 8.42 -20.79
C LYS A 360 9.19 7.76 -19.66
N ARG A 361 9.67 6.60 -19.17
CA ARG A 361 9.11 5.92 -17.99
C ARG A 361 9.42 6.70 -16.72
N ALA A 362 10.61 7.29 -16.60
CA ALA A 362 10.99 8.17 -15.51
C ALA A 362 10.16 9.46 -15.49
N PHE A 363 9.95 10.14 -16.62
CA PHE A 363 9.04 11.29 -16.74
C PHE A 363 7.56 10.95 -16.47
N LEU A 364 7.17 9.68 -16.61
CA LEU A 364 5.85 9.21 -16.19
C LEU A 364 5.74 8.94 -14.68
N PHE A 365 6.89 8.80 -14.02
CA PHE A 365 7.06 8.43 -12.61
C PHE A 365 7.37 9.63 -11.71
N PHE A 366 8.04 10.66 -12.23
CA PHE A 366 8.26 11.94 -11.55
C PHE A 366 6.93 12.68 -11.38
N GLY A 367 6.50 12.95 -10.15
CA GLY A 367 5.24 13.65 -9.88
C GLY A 367 4.90 13.77 -8.39
N PRO A 368 4.70 12.64 -7.67
CA PRO A 368 4.36 12.68 -6.25
C PRO A 368 5.38 13.44 -5.40
N ALA A 369 6.68 13.17 -5.58
CA ALA A 369 7.73 13.85 -4.82
C ALA A 369 7.85 15.34 -5.13
N PHE A 370 7.57 15.75 -6.38
CA PHE A 370 7.56 17.17 -6.74
C PHE A 370 6.44 17.93 -6.03
N LEU A 371 5.25 17.33 -5.93
CA LEU A 371 4.15 17.89 -5.13
C LEU A 371 4.58 18.11 -3.67
N ILE A 372 5.31 17.16 -3.10
CA ILE A 372 5.78 17.24 -1.72
C ILE A 372 6.88 18.28 -1.56
N SER A 373 7.81 18.36 -2.52
CA SER A 373 8.91 19.31 -2.48
C SER A 373 8.46 20.77 -2.45
N VAL A 374 7.25 21.06 -2.96
CA VAL A 374 6.74 22.43 -2.96
C VAL A 374 6.48 22.96 -1.56
N GLY A 375 6.06 22.11 -0.62
CA GLY A 375 5.92 22.51 0.78
C GLY A 375 7.26 22.78 1.44
N TYR A 376 8.38 22.33 0.86
CA TYR A 376 9.72 22.67 1.33
C TYR A 376 10.27 23.96 0.69
N MET A 377 9.49 24.61 -0.18
CA MET A 377 9.80 25.89 -0.83
C MET A 377 8.81 26.98 -0.43
N ASP A 378 8.01 26.74 0.60
CA ASP A 378 6.89 27.57 1.01
C ASP A 378 7.33 28.90 1.64
N PRO A 379 6.50 29.95 1.60
CA PRO A 379 6.85 31.25 2.17
C PRO A 379 7.11 31.20 3.70
N GLY A 380 6.65 30.14 4.37
CA GLY A 380 6.88 29.88 5.79
C GLY A 380 8.36 29.76 6.16
N ASN A 381 9.18 29.18 5.28
CA ASN A 381 10.60 28.98 5.55
C ASN A 381 11.50 30.13 5.04
N TRP A 382 10.98 31.02 4.19
CA TRP A 382 11.75 32.12 3.60
C TRP A 382 12.23 33.11 4.66
N GLY A 383 11.43 33.36 5.70
CA GLY A 383 11.80 34.28 6.78
C GLY A 383 13.10 33.86 7.47
N THR A 384 13.25 32.57 7.80
CA THR A 384 14.45 32.04 8.45
C THR A 384 15.66 32.00 7.53
N ASP A 385 15.46 31.74 6.23
CA ASP A 385 16.56 31.72 5.25
C ASP A 385 17.06 33.14 4.92
N ILE A 386 16.14 34.10 4.81
CA ILE A 386 16.47 35.52 4.64
C ILE A 386 17.20 36.03 5.88
N GLU A 387 16.69 35.78 7.09
CA GLU A 387 17.37 36.17 8.33
C GLU A 387 18.76 35.52 8.43
N GLY A 388 18.88 34.24 8.10
CA GLY A 388 20.12 33.49 8.11
C GLY A 388 21.18 34.09 7.20
N GLY A 389 20.82 34.43 5.97
CA GLY A 389 21.71 35.06 5.00
C GLY A 389 22.12 36.47 5.41
N ALA A 390 21.15 37.30 5.82
CA ALA A 390 21.38 38.69 6.16
C ALA A 390 22.30 38.87 7.38
N ARG A 391 22.12 38.01 8.40
CA ARG A 391 22.88 38.08 9.67
C ARG A 391 24.20 37.31 9.63
N PHE A 392 24.21 36.11 9.06
CA PHE A 392 25.32 35.17 9.19
C PHE A 392 26.04 34.88 7.87
N GLY A 393 25.63 35.53 6.78
CA GLY A 393 26.17 35.32 5.45
C GLY A 393 25.96 33.87 5.00
N TYR A 394 26.97 33.29 4.36
CA TYR A 394 26.89 31.93 3.81
C TYR A 394 27.05 30.80 4.85
N ARG A 395 27.29 31.11 6.13
CA ARG A 395 27.73 30.13 7.15
C ARG A 395 26.65 29.13 7.55
N LEU A 396 25.37 29.42 7.29
CA LEU A 396 24.25 28.54 7.62
C LEU A 396 23.83 27.61 6.47
N LEU A 397 24.53 27.62 5.33
CA LEU A 397 24.23 26.73 4.19
C LEU A 397 24.32 25.24 4.55
N TRP A 398 25.31 24.85 5.37
CA TRP A 398 25.42 23.47 5.84
C TRP A 398 24.22 23.04 6.71
N VAL A 399 23.55 23.99 7.37
CA VAL A 399 22.35 23.73 8.18
C VAL A 399 21.16 23.42 7.27
N ILE A 400 20.97 24.18 6.19
CA ILE A 400 19.96 23.90 5.16
C ILE A 400 20.22 22.51 4.54
N LEU A 401 21.50 22.20 4.24
CA LEU A 401 21.87 20.88 3.72
C LEU A 401 21.52 19.76 4.70
N LEU A 402 21.86 19.93 5.98
CA LEU A 402 21.54 18.96 7.03
C LEU A 402 20.02 18.76 7.16
N ALA A 403 19.26 19.85 7.18
CA ALA A 403 17.81 19.83 7.26
C ALA A 403 17.19 19.10 6.05
N ASN A 404 17.71 19.35 4.84
CA ASN A 404 17.30 18.63 3.63
C ASN A 404 17.62 17.12 3.71
N LEU A 405 18.79 16.73 4.21
CA LEU A 405 19.13 15.31 4.38
C LEU A 405 18.18 14.62 5.37
N MET A 406 17.82 15.30 6.47
CA MET A 406 16.82 14.82 7.42
C MET A 406 15.45 14.69 6.77
N ALA A 407 15.03 15.68 5.96
CA ALA A 407 13.78 15.64 5.22
C ALA A 407 13.73 14.47 4.23
N ILE A 408 14.78 14.26 3.42
CA ILE A 408 14.89 13.14 2.48
C ILE A 408 14.73 11.82 3.21
N LEU A 409 15.37 11.64 4.36
CA LEU A 409 15.24 10.44 5.17
C LEU A 409 13.78 10.22 5.60
N MET A 410 13.16 11.23 6.21
CA MET A 410 11.77 11.11 6.71
C MET A 410 10.76 10.91 5.57
N GLN A 411 10.93 11.61 4.45
CA GLN A 411 10.07 11.47 3.28
C GLN A 411 10.23 10.10 2.62
N THR A 412 11.45 9.58 2.54
CA THR A 412 11.69 8.22 2.05
C THR A 412 11.00 7.19 2.93
N LEU A 413 11.00 7.37 4.26
CA LEU A 413 10.29 6.48 5.18
C LEU A 413 8.77 6.57 5.00
N SER A 414 8.24 7.77 4.78
CA SER A 414 6.81 7.98 4.49
C SER A 414 6.39 7.27 3.19
N ALA A 415 7.14 7.46 2.11
CA ALA A 415 6.91 6.77 0.85
C ALA A 415 7.00 5.23 1.03
N LYS A 416 7.99 4.76 1.79
CA LYS A 416 8.19 3.35 2.07
C LYS A 416 7.02 2.72 2.80
N LEU A 417 6.45 3.42 3.79
CA LEU A 417 5.26 2.99 4.52
C LEU A 417 4.07 2.81 3.55
N GLY A 418 3.83 3.81 2.69
CA GLY A 418 2.76 3.76 1.68
C GLY A 418 2.94 2.61 0.69
N ILE A 419 4.16 2.35 0.22
CA ILE A 419 4.47 1.26 -0.71
C ILE A 419 4.32 -0.12 -0.05
N ALA A 420 4.75 -0.26 1.20
CA ALA A 420 4.73 -1.54 1.91
C ALA A 420 3.30 -1.94 2.28
N THR A 421 2.55 -1.00 2.87
CA THR A 421 1.23 -1.26 3.45
C THR A 421 0.08 -1.05 2.46
N GLY A 422 0.29 -0.26 1.40
CA GLY A 422 -0.79 0.24 0.54
C GLY A 422 -1.72 1.24 1.25
N LYS A 423 -1.32 1.73 2.44
CA LYS A 423 -2.08 2.65 3.30
C LYS A 423 -1.24 3.87 3.66
N SER A 424 -1.90 4.97 3.95
CA SER A 424 -1.27 6.24 4.31
C SER A 424 -0.94 6.20 5.80
N LEU A 425 -0.02 7.04 6.23
CA LEU A 425 0.35 7.14 7.62
C LEU A 425 -0.87 7.40 8.54
N PRO A 426 -1.81 8.30 8.21
CA PRO A 426 -3.05 8.46 8.99
C PRO A 426 -3.92 7.20 9.05
N GLU A 427 -4.07 6.47 7.94
CA GLU A 427 -4.83 5.20 7.90
C GLU A 427 -4.17 4.13 8.78
N VAL A 428 -2.84 3.99 8.71
CA VAL A 428 -2.08 3.06 9.55
C VAL A 428 -2.20 3.45 11.03
N CYS A 429 -2.13 4.76 11.35
CA CYS A 429 -2.38 5.25 12.70
C CYS A 429 -3.79 4.87 13.18
N ARG A 430 -4.83 5.09 12.37
CA ARG A 430 -6.22 4.75 12.71
C ARG A 430 -6.41 3.26 12.96
N ASP A 431 -5.75 2.41 12.18
CA ASP A 431 -5.87 0.95 12.30
C ASP A 431 -5.16 0.40 13.56
N HIS A 432 -4.12 1.08 14.06
CA HIS A 432 -3.30 0.62 15.18
C HIS A 432 -3.55 1.34 16.51
N TYR A 433 -4.21 2.50 16.49
CA TYR A 433 -4.51 3.30 17.66
C TYR A 433 -5.99 3.27 18.02
N PRO A 434 -6.34 3.39 19.31
CA PRO A 434 -7.75 3.47 19.72
C PRO A 434 -8.40 4.72 19.12
N LYS A 435 -9.71 4.63 18.80
CA LYS A 435 -10.47 5.68 18.11
C LYS A 435 -10.28 7.08 18.71
N TRP A 436 -10.26 7.20 20.03
CA TRP A 436 -10.10 8.50 20.70
C TRP A 436 -8.73 9.14 20.40
N LEU A 437 -7.65 8.34 20.28
CA LEU A 437 -6.31 8.83 19.93
C LEU A 437 -6.25 9.20 18.43
N SER A 438 -6.89 8.42 17.57
CA SER A 438 -6.99 8.74 16.13
C SER A 438 -7.70 10.08 15.90
N VAL A 439 -8.83 10.31 16.58
CA VAL A 439 -9.58 11.58 16.49
C VAL A 439 -8.76 12.75 17.04
N MET A 440 -8.06 12.53 18.14
CA MET A 440 -7.18 13.54 18.73
C MET A 440 -6.02 13.91 17.79
N LEU A 441 -5.35 12.93 17.17
CA LEU A 441 -4.31 13.15 16.16
C LEU A 441 -4.86 13.87 14.92
N TRP A 442 -6.09 13.56 14.53
CA TRP A 442 -6.78 14.29 13.47
C TRP A 442 -6.96 15.76 13.81
N VAL A 443 -7.52 16.09 14.98
CA VAL A 443 -7.75 17.49 15.38
C VAL A 443 -6.45 18.28 15.39
N THR A 444 -5.37 17.73 15.95
CA THR A 444 -4.08 18.44 15.98
C THR A 444 -3.46 18.57 14.58
N ALA A 445 -3.57 17.53 13.74
CA ALA A 445 -3.10 17.56 12.36
C ALA A 445 -3.87 18.57 11.50
N GLU A 446 -5.19 18.67 11.67
CA GLU A 446 -6.05 19.61 10.96
C GLU A 446 -5.75 21.06 11.37
N LEU A 447 -5.57 21.33 12.68
CA LEU A 447 -5.16 22.64 13.17
C LEU A 447 -3.79 23.07 12.62
N ALA A 448 -2.84 22.13 12.54
CA ALA A 448 -1.53 22.39 11.94
C ALA A 448 -1.63 22.64 10.42
N ALA A 449 -2.48 21.90 9.71
CA ALA A 449 -2.73 22.10 8.29
C ALA A 449 -3.36 23.48 8.01
N ILE A 450 -4.36 23.90 8.80
CA ILE A 450 -4.95 25.24 8.71
C ILE A 450 -3.91 26.33 8.99
N ALA A 451 -3.08 26.13 10.01
CA ALA A 451 -2.01 27.07 10.35
C ALA A 451 -0.97 27.18 9.21
N THR A 452 -0.64 26.06 8.56
CA THR A 452 0.24 26.05 7.39
C THR A 452 -0.40 26.80 6.22
N ASP A 453 -1.64 26.46 5.88
CA ASP A 453 -2.38 27.10 4.79
C ASP A 453 -2.48 28.62 5.00
N LEU A 454 -2.61 29.07 6.25
CA LEU A 454 -2.60 30.49 6.61
C LEU A 454 -1.28 31.20 6.21
N ALA A 455 -0.12 30.59 6.49
CA ALA A 455 1.18 31.15 6.12
C ALA A 455 1.38 31.18 4.59
N GLU A 456 1.02 30.10 3.92
CA GLU A 456 1.19 29.95 2.47
C GLU A 456 0.24 30.87 1.68
N PHE A 457 -1.01 30.95 2.13
CA PHE A 457 -2.02 31.84 1.57
C PHE A 457 -1.64 33.31 1.73
N LEU A 458 -1.10 33.67 2.89
CA LEU A 458 -0.58 35.01 3.15
C LEU A 458 0.58 35.34 2.21
N GLY A 459 1.51 34.41 2.00
CA GLY A 459 2.60 34.59 1.03
C GLY A 459 2.09 34.83 -0.40
N GLY A 460 1.06 34.10 -0.84
CA GLY A 460 0.41 34.34 -2.13
C GLY A 460 -0.25 35.73 -2.23
N ALA A 461 -0.96 36.16 -1.17
CA ALA A 461 -1.56 37.49 -1.10
C ALA A 461 -0.52 38.61 -1.11
N VAL A 462 0.59 38.45 -0.36
CA VAL A 462 1.72 39.38 -0.35
C VAL A 462 2.37 39.43 -1.73
N GLY A 463 2.52 38.30 -2.43
CA GLY A 463 3.01 38.28 -3.81
C GLY A 463 2.20 39.16 -4.76
N PHE A 464 0.86 39.12 -4.69
CA PHE A 464 -0.01 40.02 -5.46
C PHE A 464 0.13 41.48 -5.05
N TYR A 465 0.23 41.76 -3.75
CA TYR A 465 0.45 43.11 -3.23
C TYR A 465 1.77 43.70 -3.75
N LEU A 466 2.84 42.91 -3.75
CA LEU A 466 4.17 43.35 -4.22
C LEU A 466 4.22 43.54 -5.75
N LEU A 467 3.54 42.69 -6.53
CA LEU A 467 3.56 42.78 -8.00
C LEU A 467 2.65 43.86 -8.58
N PHE A 468 1.44 44.00 -8.04
CA PHE A 468 0.39 44.83 -8.64
C PHE A 468 -0.06 45.99 -7.75
N GLY A 469 0.47 46.10 -6.53
CA GLY A 469 0.05 47.12 -5.56
C GLY A 469 -1.38 46.94 -5.05
N ILE A 470 -1.97 45.75 -5.23
CA ILE A 470 -3.34 45.44 -4.82
C ILE A 470 -3.38 45.31 -3.29
N PRO A 471 -4.28 46.00 -2.56
CA PRO A 471 -4.38 45.86 -1.10
C PRO A 471 -4.54 44.40 -0.65
N LEU A 472 -4.03 44.06 0.53
CA LEU A 472 -3.92 42.66 1.01
C LEU A 472 -5.24 41.88 1.01
N PHE A 473 -6.37 42.52 1.33
CA PHE A 473 -7.66 41.82 1.40
C PHE A 473 -8.20 41.40 0.01
N PRO A 474 -8.29 42.31 -1.00
CA PRO A 474 -8.56 41.90 -2.38
C PRO A 474 -7.53 40.91 -2.94
N ALA A 475 -6.25 41.08 -2.61
CA ALA A 475 -5.19 40.15 -3.02
C ALA A 475 -5.43 38.75 -2.44
N ALA A 476 -5.83 38.63 -1.19
CA ALA A 476 -6.19 37.38 -0.54
C ALA A 476 -7.39 36.69 -1.21
N LEU A 477 -8.45 37.45 -1.55
CA LEU A 477 -9.59 36.90 -2.30
C LEU A 477 -9.17 36.37 -3.67
N LEU A 478 -8.29 37.09 -4.37
CA LEU A 478 -7.74 36.66 -5.66
C LEU A 478 -6.92 35.37 -5.53
N THR A 479 -6.03 35.30 -4.53
CA THR A 479 -5.26 34.10 -4.18
C THR A 479 -6.18 32.91 -3.94
N GLY A 480 -7.25 33.10 -3.15
CA GLY A 480 -8.25 32.07 -2.87
C GLY A 480 -8.98 31.59 -4.14
N GLY A 481 -9.37 32.51 -5.01
CA GLY A 481 -10.00 32.19 -6.30
C GLY A 481 -9.08 31.38 -7.21
N ILE A 482 -7.80 31.75 -7.31
CA ILE A 482 -6.82 31.05 -8.15
C ILE A 482 -6.52 29.66 -7.61
N ILE A 483 -6.31 29.51 -6.30
CA ILE A 483 -6.06 28.19 -5.70
C ILE A 483 -7.28 27.29 -5.89
N SER A 484 -8.49 27.83 -5.72
CA SER A 484 -9.71 27.07 -5.97
C SER A 484 -9.81 26.64 -7.44
N LEU A 485 -9.41 27.48 -8.38
CA LEU A 485 -9.31 27.13 -9.81
C LEU A 485 -8.26 26.06 -10.07
N ILE A 486 -7.10 26.11 -9.40
CA ILE A 486 -6.07 25.06 -9.50
C ILE A 486 -6.64 23.73 -8.98
N LEU A 487 -7.33 23.73 -7.84
CA LEU A 487 -7.98 22.55 -7.28
C LEU A 487 -9.09 22.00 -8.18
N LEU A 488 -9.77 22.82 -8.99
CA LEU A 488 -10.73 22.34 -10.00
C LEU A 488 -10.08 21.34 -10.98
N LEU A 489 -8.78 21.47 -11.25
CA LEU A 489 -8.06 20.56 -12.14
C LEU A 489 -7.95 19.14 -11.58
N GLU A 490 -8.12 18.96 -10.27
CA GLU A 490 -8.18 17.64 -9.62
C GLU A 490 -9.33 16.80 -10.20
N HIS A 491 -10.50 17.41 -10.45
CA HIS A 491 -11.65 16.73 -11.08
C HIS A 491 -11.34 16.21 -12.49
N TYR A 492 -10.41 16.85 -13.21
CA TYR A 492 -9.99 16.44 -14.56
C TYR A 492 -8.80 15.47 -14.58
N GLY A 493 -8.38 15.00 -13.41
CA GLY A 493 -7.33 14.00 -13.22
C GLY A 493 -6.08 14.55 -12.55
N PHE A 494 -5.57 13.80 -11.57
CA PHE A 494 -4.42 14.14 -10.72
C PHE A 494 -3.17 14.60 -11.48
N ARG A 495 -2.92 14.03 -12.67
CA ARG A 495 -1.74 14.35 -13.47
C ARG A 495 -1.72 15.79 -13.98
N LYS A 496 -2.88 16.39 -14.25
CA LYS A 496 -2.94 17.79 -14.70
C LYS A 496 -2.55 18.74 -13.57
N LEU A 497 -2.99 18.44 -12.35
CA LEU A 497 -2.62 19.16 -11.13
C LEU A 497 -1.11 19.05 -10.88
N GLU A 498 -0.53 17.84 -10.96
CA GLU A 498 0.93 17.63 -10.84
C GLU A 498 1.70 18.53 -11.82
N MET A 499 1.29 18.58 -13.09
CA MET A 499 1.97 19.38 -14.12
C MET A 499 1.89 20.89 -13.86
N VAL A 500 0.77 21.39 -13.33
CA VAL A 500 0.63 22.81 -12.96
C VAL A 500 1.56 23.15 -11.79
N ILE A 501 1.61 22.31 -10.76
CA ILE A 501 2.49 22.53 -9.60
C ILE A 501 3.96 22.43 -10.02
N ILE A 502 4.34 21.47 -10.85
CA ILE A 502 5.69 21.38 -11.42
C ILE A 502 6.04 22.65 -12.23
N GLY A 503 5.09 23.19 -12.97
CA GLY A 503 5.25 24.47 -13.67
C GLY A 503 5.53 25.64 -12.71
N LEU A 504 4.79 25.73 -11.60
CA LEU A 504 5.01 26.75 -10.57
C LEU A 504 6.38 26.57 -9.89
N ILE A 505 6.80 25.34 -9.57
CA ILE A 505 8.14 25.03 -9.04
C ILE A 505 9.24 25.48 -10.01
N ALA A 506 9.06 25.21 -11.30
CA ALA A 506 10.02 25.63 -12.33
C ALA A 506 10.13 27.17 -12.40
N VAL A 507 9.02 27.89 -12.23
CA VAL A 507 9.01 29.36 -12.14
C VAL A 507 9.82 29.83 -10.92
N ILE A 508 9.58 29.24 -9.73
CA ILE A 508 10.34 29.58 -8.51
C ILE A 508 11.84 29.39 -8.72
N GLY A 509 12.24 28.21 -9.23
CA GLY A 509 13.64 27.90 -9.50
C GLY A 509 14.28 28.85 -10.52
N LEU A 510 13.55 29.20 -11.60
CA LEU A 510 14.03 30.14 -12.61
C LEU A 510 14.21 31.55 -12.04
N MET A 511 13.26 32.05 -11.24
CA MET A 511 13.37 33.37 -10.63
C MET A 511 14.58 33.44 -9.67
N TYR A 512 14.82 32.41 -8.86
CA TYR A 512 16.00 32.38 -7.99
C TYR A 512 17.33 32.20 -8.73
N MET A 513 17.34 31.50 -9.87
CA MET A 513 18.51 31.50 -10.75
C MET A 513 18.83 32.91 -11.26
N VAL A 514 17.80 33.68 -11.63
CA VAL A 514 17.95 35.07 -12.06
C VAL A 514 18.48 35.94 -10.90
N GLU A 515 17.98 35.76 -9.68
CA GLU A 515 18.48 36.49 -8.51
C GLU A 515 19.93 36.15 -8.14
N ILE A 516 20.33 34.88 -8.19
CA ILE A 516 21.74 34.48 -8.00
C ILE A 516 22.63 35.15 -9.05
N TRP A 517 22.17 35.21 -10.30
CA TRP A 517 22.92 35.85 -11.38
C TRP A 517 23.14 37.35 -11.13
N PHE A 518 22.12 38.06 -10.64
CA PHE A 518 22.22 39.48 -10.33
C PHE A 518 23.03 39.76 -9.05
N SER A 519 22.91 38.91 -8.03
CA SER A 519 23.57 39.10 -6.74
C SER A 519 25.08 38.86 -6.76
N ARG A 520 25.62 38.22 -7.81
CA ARG A 520 27.07 37.94 -8.01
C ARG A 520 27.76 37.42 -6.74
N PRO A 521 27.31 36.28 -6.19
CA PRO A 521 27.82 35.79 -4.92
C PRO A 521 29.25 35.24 -5.04
N ASP A 522 29.96 35.21 -3.92
CA ASP A 522 31.29 34.60 -3.84
C ASP A 522 31.17 33.07 -3.72
N TRP A 523 31.37 32.38 -4.85
CA TRP A 523 31.33 30.91 -4.94
C TRP A 523 32.33 30.22 -4.00
N SER A 524 33.46 30.85 -3.68
CA SER A 524 34.45 30.28 -2.77
C SER A 524 33.94 30.27 -1.33
N GLN A 525 33.22 31.33 -0.92
CA GLN A 525 32.62 31.42 0.40
C GLN A 525 31.37 30.56 0.53
N ILE A 526 30.58 30.42 -0.53
CA ILE A 526 29.45 29.48 -0.60
C ILE A 526 29.95 28.05 -0.34
N ALA A 527 30.99 27.61 -1.06
CA ALA A 527 31.55 26.27 -0.88
C ALA A 527 32.05 26.04 0.56
N ARG A 528 32.68 27.05 1.18
CA ARG A 528 33.08 26.98 2.60
C ARG A 528 31.87 26.91 3.53
N GLY A 529 30.83 27.70 3.30
CA GLY A 529 29.60 27.70 4.09
C GLY A 529 28.80 26.39 4.02
N LEU A 530 28.96 25.66 2.91
CA LEU A 530 28.32 24.36 2.69
C LEU A 530 29.11 23.19 3.30
N LEU A 531 30.44 23.22 3.20
CA LEU A 531 31.31 22.11 3.60
C LEU A 531 31.86 22.22 5.03
N ILE A 532 31.99 23.43 5.57
CA ILE A 532 32.60 23.67 6.88
C ILE A 532 31.50 24.04 7.88
N PRO A 533 31.10 23.13 8.78
CA PRO A 533 30.11 23.42 9.80
C PRO A 533 30.68 24.42 10.81
N THR A 534 30.24 25.68 10.69
CA THR A 534 30.55 26.76 11.64
C THR A 534 29.25 27.37 12.15
N LEU A 535 29.17 27.58 13.46
CA LEU A 535 28.03 28.25 14.12
C LEU A 535 28.53 29.53 14.78
N PRO A 536 28.30 30.70 14.16
CA PRO A 536 28.59 31.99 14.78
C PRO A 536 27.74 32.23 16.04
N ASP A 537 28.23 33.10 16.92
CA ASP A 537 27.47 33.52 18.09
C ASP A 537 26.11 34.12 17.69
N GLY A 538 25.03 33.66 18.34
CA GLY A 538 23.65 34.06 18.01
C GLY A 538 23.02 33.34 16.81
N ALA A 539 23.77 32.52 16.07
CA ALA A 539 23.24 31.79 14.90
C ALA A 539 22.44 30.53 15.26
N LEU A 540 22.56 30.04 16.50
CA LEU A 540 21.89 28.83 16.96
C LEU A 540 20.37 28.92 16.78
N LEU A 541 19.76 30.06 17.10
CA LEU A 541 18.30 30.23 17.00
C LEU A 541 17.81 30.12 15.56
N VAL A 542 18.50 30.79 14.63
CA VAL A 542 18.16 30.73 13.20
C VAL A 542 18.44 29.34 12.63
N ALA A 543 19.55 28.70 13.02
CA ALA A 543 19.85 27.32 12.61
C ALA A 543 18.80 26.32 13.10
N VAL A 544 18.32 26.49 14.33
CA VAL A 544 17.22 25.71 14.92
C VAL A 544 15.91 25.98 14.19
N GLY A 545 15.63 27.24 13.82
CA GLY A 545 14.50 27.61 12.98
C GLY A 545 14.51 26.91 11.63
N ILE A 546 15.64 26.95 10.93
CA ILE A 546 15.83 26.26 9.63
C ILE A 546 15.54 24.75 9.78
N ILE A 547 16.18 24.07 10.73
CA ILE A 547 15.98 22.61 10.90
C ILE A 547 14.54 22.29 11.33
N GLY A 548 13.98 23.06 12.26
CA GLY A 548 12.65 22.86 12.81
C GLY A 548 11.54 23.06 11.78
N ALA A 549 11.64 24.11 10.97
CA ALA A 549 10.67 24.46 9.93
C ALA A 549 10.76 23.53 8.71
N THR A 550 11.90 22.85 8.49
CA THR A 550 12.09 22.03 7.29
C THR A 550 11.17 20.82 7.27
N VAL A 551 10.97 20.09 8.38
CA VAL A 551 10.17 18.85 8.34
C VAL A 551 8.69 19.12 8.58
N MET A 552 7.94 19.29 7.50
CA MET A 552 6.50 19.51 7.57
C MET A 552 5.71 18.21 7.86
N PRO A 553 4.87 18.17 8.91
CA PRO A 553 4.11 16.97 9.30
C PRO A 553 3.07 16.57 8.25
N HIS A 554 2.36 17.54 7.68
CA HIS A 554 1.32 17.29 6.68
C HIS A 554 1.89 16.68 5.39
N ASN A 555 3.13 17.03 5.03
CA ASN A 555 3.84 16.43 3.90
C ASN A 555 4.22 14.98 4.14
N LEU A 556 4.50 14.57 5.39
CA LEU A 556 4.70 13.16 5.73
C LEU A 556 3.40 12.37 5.53
N TYR A 557 2.24 12.93 5.89
CA TYR A 557 0.95 12.27 5.64
C TYR A 557 0.65 12.21 4.13
N LEU A 558 0.78 13.34 3.43
CA LEU A 558 0.51 13.44 2.00
C LEU A 558 1.37 12.48 1.18
N HIS A 559 2.67 12.38 1.45
CA HIS A 559 3.56 11.50 0.67
C HIS A 559 3.18 10.04 0.74
N SER A 560 2.84 9.55 1.95
CA SER A 560 2.39 8.18 2.14
C SER A 560 1.08 7.87 1.43
N ALA A 561 0.24 8.88 1.14
CA ALA A 561 -1.00 8.73 0.38
C ALA A 561 -0.76 8.81 -1.14
N LEU A 562 0.02 9.78 -1.61
CA LEU A 562 0.27 9.99 -3.04
C LEU A 562 0.94 8.77 -3.69
N ILE A 563 1.83 8.10 -2.97
CA ILE A 563 2.54 6.93 -3.50
C ILE A 563 1.62 5.72 -3.72
N GLN A 564 0.47 5.65 -3.04
CA GLN A 564 -0.52 4.58 -3.22
C GLN A 564 -1.13 4.58 -4.62
N THR A 565 -1.22 5.75 -5.27
CA THR A 565 -1.70 5.85 -6.66
C THR A 565 -0.82 5.05 -7.64
N ARG A 566 0.39 4.65 -7.21
CA ARG A 566 1.39 3.95 -8.02
C ARG A 566 1.58 2.48 -7.64
N VAL A 567 1.00 2.01 -6.54
CA VAL A 567 1.17 0.64 -6.00
C VAL A 567 -0.15 0.11 -5.46
N ARG A 568 -0.56 -1.09 -5.89
CA ARG A 568 -1.70 -1.78 -5.29
C ARG A 568 -1.23 -2.68 -4.14
N ALA A 569 -2.08 -2.88 -3.13
CA ALA A 569 -1.77 -3.76 -2.01
C ALA A 569 -1.41 -5.20 -2.46
N SER A 570 -2.05 -5.67 -3.53
CA SER A 570 -1.85 -6.99 -4.18
C SER A 570 -0.63 -7.09 -5.10
N ASP A 571 0.15 -6.03 -5.29
CA ASP A 571 1.32 -6.08 -6.17
C ASP A 571 2.42 -7.01 -5.61
N SER A 572 3.09 -7.75 -6.51
CA SER A 572 4.17 -8.66 -6.13
C SER A 572 5.33 -7.92 -5.45
N LEU A 573 6.06 -8.61 -4.58
CA LEU A 573 7.14 -8.02 -3.78
C LEU A 573 8.24 -7.39 -4.65
N ARG A 574 8.53 -8.00 -5.81
CA ARG A 574 9.47 -7.48 -6.82
C ARG A 574 9.00 -6.16 -7.44
N ARG A 575 7.70 -5.99 -7.65
CA ARG A 575 7.08 -4.73 -8.11
C ARG A 575 7.22 -3.66 -7.03
N LYS A 576 6.84 -3.95 -5.78
CA LYS A 576 6.97 -3.02 -4.64
C LYS A 576 8.42 -2.53 -4.44
N GLN A 577 9.40 -3.43 -4.52
CA GLN A 577 10.83 -3.05 -4.45
C GLN A 577 11.28 -2.17 -5.61
N SER A 578 10.78 -2.41 -6.83
CA SER A 578 11.12 -1.61 -8.00
C SER A 578 10.54 -0.19 -7.89
N VAL A 579 9.28 -0.08 -7.44
CA VAL A 579 8.64 1.21 -7.19
C VAL A 579 9.33 1.96 -6.06
N TYR A 580 9.75 1.27 -4.99
CA TYR A 580 10.51 1.89 -3.91
C TYR A 580 11.83 2.54 -4.37
N ARG A 581 12.61 1.87 -5.24
CA ARG A 581 13.84 2.46 -5.79
C ARG A 581 13.56 3.72 -6.62
N LEU A 582 12.49 3.71 -7.39
CA LEU A 582 12.07 4.88 -8.18
C LEU A 582 11.54 6.01 -7.28
N ALA A 583 10.79 5.68 -6.23
CA ALA A 583 10.28 6.64 -5.26
C ALA A 583 11.41 7.33 -4.47
N ILE A 584 12.48 6.60 -4.13
CA ILE A 584 13.68 7.19 -3.55
C ILE A 584 14.29 8.19 -4.52
N LEU A 585 14.48 7.81 -5.80
CA LEU A 585 15.08 8.70 -6.79
C LEU A 585 14.21 9.95 -7.01
N ASP A 586 12.89 9.80 -7.10
CA ASP A 586 11.92 10.89 -7.20
C ASP A 586 12.03 11.85 -5.99
N SER A 587 12.02 11.29 -4.77
CA SER A 587 12.16 12.06 -3.52
C SER A 587 13.48 12.82 -3.43
N VAL A 588 14.59 12.15 -3.76
CA VAL A 588 15.92 12.75 -3.72
C VAL A 588 16.02 13.89 -4.73
N VAL A 589 15.56 13.69 -5.97
CA VAL A 589 15.62 14.73 -7.01
C VAL A 589 14.76 15.94 -6.62
N ALA A 590 13.51 15.71 -6.22
CA ALA A 590 12.57 16.78 -5.88
C ALA A 590 13.02 17.59 -4.66
N LEU A 591 13.43 16.92 -3.57
CA LEU A 591 13.87 17.60 -2.34
C LEU A 591 15.23 18.30 -2.51
N ASN A 592 16.13 17.79 -3.36
CA ASN A 592 17.33 18.56 -3.71
C ASN A 592 17.00 19.82 -4.52
N GLY A 593 15.92 19.80 -5.32
CA GLY A 593 15.38 21.02 -5.92
C GLY A 593 14.98 22.05 -4.85
N ALA A 594 14.26 21.63 -3.81
CA ALA A 594 13.89 22.50 -2.68
C ALA A 594 15.12 23.04 -1.94
N PHE A 595 16.11 22.17 -1.69
CA PHE A 595 17.39 22.58 -1.11
C PHE A 595 18.10 23.67 -1.92
N LEU A 596 18.09 23.57 -3.25
CA LEU A 596 18.70 24.60 -4.12
C LEU A 596 17.96 25.92 -4.03
N VAL A 597 16.63 25.90 -3.94
CA VAL A 597 15.80 27.10 -3.76
C VAL A 597 16.10 27.75 -2.41
N ASN A 598 16.05 27.00 -1.30
CA ASN A 598 16.31 27.53 0.04
C ASN A 598 17.76 28.05 0.16
N SER A 599 18.71 27.35 -0.44
CA SER A 599 20.10 27.84 -0.55
C SER A 599 20.20 29.11 -1.36
N ALA A 600 19.43 29.25 -2.45
CA ALA A 600 19.40 30.46 -3.26
C ALA A 600 18.86 31.66 -2.49
N ILE A 601 17.81 31.47 -1.70
CA ILE A 601 17.25 32.51 -0.80
C ILE A 601 18.32 33.00 0.16
N LEU A 602 18.99 32.07 0.85
CA LEU A 602 20.03 32.42 1.82
C LEU A 602 21.24 33.10 1.14
N ILE A 603 21.68 32.59 -0.01
CA ILE A 603 22.80 33.17 -0.79
C ILE A 603 22.47 34.58 -1.27
N MET A 604 21.28 34.77 -1.83
CA MET A 604 20.79 36.07 -2.28
C MET A 604 20.73 37.04 -1.11
N SER A 605 20.15 36.61 0.02
CA SER A 605 20.06 37.43 1.23
C SER A 605 21.44 37.81 1.78
N ALA A 606 22.38 36.86 1.81
CA ALA A 606 23.76 37.11 2.22
C ALA A 606 24.49 38.09 1.28
N ALA A 607 24.29 37.96 -0.04
CA ALA A 607 24.92 38.83 -1.02
C ALA A 607 24.31 40.25 -1.02
N ALA A 608 22.99 40.37 -0.86
CA ALA A 608 22.28 41.64 -0.90
C ALA A 608 22.34 42.41 0.43
N PHE A 609 22.14 41.70 1.55
CA PHE A 609 21.81 42.31 2.85
C PHE A 609 22.91 42.18 3.92
N SER A 610 24.03 41.51 3.63
CA SER A 610 25.14 41.41 4.57
C SER A 610 25.62 42.80 5.05
N GLY A 611 25.87 42.91 6.36
CA GLY A 611 26.28 44.16 7.01
C GLY A 611 25.15 44.98 7.64
N GLY A 612 23.98 44.39 7.89
CA GLY A 612 22.89 45.04 8.67
C GLY A 612 22.02 45.99 7.86
N ARG A 613 21.87 45.75 6.55
CA ARG A 613 21.10 46.62 5.65
C ARG A 613 19.57 46.41 5.71
N LEU A 614 19.11 45.37 6.41
CA LEU A 614 17.69 45.10 6.67
C LEU A 614 17.33 45.54 8.10
N HIS A 615 16.33 46.40 8.23
CA HIS A 615 15.79 46.85 9.53
C HIS A 615 14.80 45.85 10.14
N GLU A 616 14.02 45.16 9.29
CA GLU A 616 13.10 44.09 9.69
C GLU A 616 13.25 42.89 8.76
N TYR A 617 13.23 41.66 9.30
CA TYR A 617 13.32 40.41 8.54
C TYR A 617 11.96 39.98 7.97
N SER A 618 11.21 40.92 7.39
CA SER A 618 9.92 40.67 6.76
C SER A 618 10.04 40.52 5.23
N LEU A 619 9.10 39.79 4.62
CA LEU A 619 9.06 39.56 3.17
C LEU A 619 8.91 40.87 2.39
N GLU A 620 8.12 41.80 2.93
CA GLU A 620 7.90 43.13 2.36
C GLU A 620 9.19 43.97 2.41
N SER A 621 9.87 43.97 3.56
CA SER A 621 11.14 44.69 3.73
C SER A 621 12.24 44.12 2.83
N ALA A 622 12.30 42.79 2.70
CA ALA A 622 13.22 42.13 1.78
C ALA A 622 13.01 42.64 0.34
N HIS A 623 11.77 42.60 -0.17
CA HIS A 623 11.45 43.08 -1.53
C HIS A 623 11.77 44.57 -1.75
N GLN A 624 11.39 45.42 -0.79
CA GLN A 624 11.63 46.87 -0.85
C GLN A 624 13.12 47.21 -0.82
N THR A 625 13.93 46.39 -0.14
CA THR A 625 15.38 46.57 -0.06
C THR A 625 16.11 45.95 -1.26
N LEU A 626 15.54 44.90 -1.87
CA LEU A 626 16.10 44.21 -3.05
C LEU A 626 16.07 45.10 -4.30
N THR A 627 14.98 45.82 -4.51
CA THR A 627 14.77 46.69 -5.68
C THR A 627 15.84 47.77 -5.86
N PRO A 628 16.22 48.55 -4.83
CA PRO A 628 17.28 49.56 -4.96
C PRO A 628 18.69 48.96 -5.03
N LEU A 629 18.93 47.76 -4.48
CA LEU A 629 20.27 47.15 -4.42
C LEU A 629 20.63 46.34 -5.68
N LEU A 630 19.71 45.53 -6.17
CA LEU A 630 19.93 44.61 -7.29
C LEU A 630 19.15 44.99 -8.55
N GLY A 631 18.27 45.99 -8.45
CA GLY A 631 17.47 46.54 -9.54
C GLY A 631 16.02 46.05 -9.54
N PRO A 632 15.14 46.71 -10.32
CA PRO A 632 13.70 46.40 -10.38
C PRO A 632 13.40 44.95 -10.79
N LEU A 633 14.22 44.38 -11.67
CA LEU A 633 14.06 43.01 -12.15
C LEU A 633 14.20 41.98 -11.02
N ALA A 634 15.10 42.22 -10.06
CA ALA A 634 15.29 41.33 -8.92
C ALA A 634 14.11 41.39 -7.94
N GLY A 635 13.56 42.59 -7.68
CA GLY A 635 12.33 42.73 -6.90
C GLY A 635 11.13 42.02 -7.56
N THR A 636 10.94 42.19 -8.87
CA THR A 636 9.88 41.48 -9.59
C THR A 636 10.07 39.96 -9.60
N ALA A 637 11.31 39.48 -9.72
CA ALA A 637 11.60 38.04 -9.67
C ALA A 637 11.23 37.45 -8.30
N PHE A 638 11.60 38.14 -7.21
CA PHE A 638 11.25 37.77 -5.84
C PHE A 638 9.75 37.68 -5.64
N ALA A 639 9.00 38.68 -6.10
CA ALA A 639 7.56 38.72 -5.94
C ALA A 639 6.82 37.67 -6.80
N ILE A 640 7.32 37.36 -8.01
CA ILE A 640 6.82 36.25 -8.84
C ILE A 640 7.09 34.90 -8.15
N ALA A 641 8.29 34.71 -7.61
CA ALA A 641 8.65 33.48 -6.89
C ALA A 641 7.77 33.30 -5.65
N LEU A 642 7.53 34.37 -4.88
CA LEU A 642 6.70 34.36 -3.68
C LEU A 642 5.26 34.00 -4.02
N LEU A 643 4.71 34.60 -5.08
CA LEU A 643 3.38 34.29 -5.57
C LEU A 643 3.26 32.82 -6.01
N ALA A 644 4.21 32.34 -6.83
CA ALA A 644 4.21 30.96 -7.30
C ALA A 644 4.35 29.94 -6.14
N SER A 645 5.19 30.24 -5.15
CA SER A 645 5.36 29.44 -3.94
C SER A 645 4.08 29.38 -3.11
N GLY A 646 3.47 30.53 -2.79
CA GLY A 646 2.23 30.59 -2.02
C GLY A 646 1.05 29.86 -2.70
N LEU A 647 0.88 30.04 -4.02
CA LEU A 647 -0.18 29.36 -4.77
C LEU A 647 0.00 27.84 -4.82
N SER A 648 1.23 27.38 -5.03
CA SER A 648 1.52 25.95 -5.16
C SER A 648 1.48 25.22 -3.83
N SER A 649 2.06 25.77 -2.75
CA SER A 649 2.06 25.15 -1.42
C SER A 649 0.66 25.12 -0.80
N SER A 650 -0.10 26.21 -0.89
CA SER A 650 -1.47 26.27 -0.36
C SER A 650 -2.42 25.26 -1.02
N THR A 651 -2.16 24.93 -2.30
CA THR A 651 -2.86 23.86 -3.01
C THR A 651 -2.54 22.49 -2.37
N THR A 652 -1.28 22.19 -2.10
CA THR A 652 -0.87 20.89 -1.53
C THR A 652 -1.24 20.76 -0.05
N ALA A 653 -1.24 21.84 0.72
CA ALA A 653 -1.73 21.87 2.09
C ALA A 653 -3.23 21.49 2.16
N THR A 654 -4.04 21.98 1.22
CA THR A 654 -5.46 21.63 1.11
C THR A 654 -5.64 20.12 0.86
N MET A 655 -4.81 19.54 -0.03
CA MET A 655 -4.81 18.10 -0.31
C MET A 655 -4.35 17.27 0.89
N ALA A 656 -3.30 17.73 1.59
CA ALA A 656 -2.81 17.06 2.80
C ALA A 656 -3.89 17.03 3.89
N GLY A 657 -4.65 18.11 4.07
CA GLY A 657 -5.81 18.15 4.96
C GLY A 657 -6.88 17.11 4.60
N GLN A 658 -7.12 16.89 3.30
CA GLN A 658 -8.04 15.84 2.85
C GLN A 658 -7.55 14.44 3.23
N VAL A 659 -6.28 14.15 2.96
CA VAL A 659 -5.64 12.88 3.34
C VAL A 659 -5.66 12.65 4.85
N ILE A 660 -5.40 13.70 5.63
CA ILE A 660 -5.43 13.65 7.10
C ILE A 660 -6.84 13.27 7.58
N MET A 661 -7.88 13.92 7.06
CA MET A 661 -9.26 13.64 7.47
C MET A 661 -9.74 12.26 7.03
N GLU A 662 -9.55 11.90 5.77
CA GLU A 662 -9.94 10.58 5.26
C GLU A 662 -9.23 9.46 6.02
N GLY A 663 -7.93 9.61 6.26
CA GLY A 663 -7.16 8.55 6.89
C GLY A 663 -7.42 8.40 8.38
N PHE A 664 -7.55 9.48 9.16
CA PHE A 664 -7.78 9.37 10.61
C PHE A 664 -9.25 9.11 11.00
N ILE A 665 -10.23 9.66 10.27
CA ILE A 665 -11.66 9.59 10.63
C ILE A 665 -12.58 8.93 9.58
N ASN A 666 -12.04 8.49 8.43
CA ASN A 666 -12.81 7.87 7.33
C ASN A 666 -13.92 8.75 6.77
N HIS A 667 -13.73 10.07 6.79
CA HIS A 667 -14.70 11.01 6.27
C HIS A 667 -14.11 11.76 5.08
N HIS A 668 -14.92 11.96 4.05
CA HIS A 668 -14.56 12.70 2.84
C HIS A 668 -15.47 13.93 2.74
N ILE A 669 -14.88 15.13 2.66
CA ILE A 669 -15.59 16.35 2.29
C ILE A 669 -15.14 16.78 0.91
N ASN A 670 -16.01 17.50 0.21
CA ASN A 670 -15.65 18.11 -1.05
C ASN A 670 -14.49 19.09 -0.86
N VAL A 671 -13.46 19.01 -1.72
CA VAL A 671 -12.27 19.87 -1.71
C VAL A 671 -12.62 21.36 -1.72
N TRP A 672 -13.71 21.76 -2.38
CA TRP A 672 -14.21 23.14 -2.37
C TRP A 672 -14.66 23.60 -0.98
N LEU A 673 -15.40 22.74 -0.27
CA LEU A 673 -15.86 23.02 1.08
C LEU A 673 -14.67 23.07 2.03
N ARG A 674 -13.70 22.15 1.88
CA ARG A 674 -12.45 22.20 2.64
C ARG A 674 -11.74 23.52 2.43
N ARG A 675 -11.53 23.92 1.16
CA ARG A 675 -10.82 25.16 0.84
C ARG A 675 -11.52 26.39 1.40
N ALA A 676 -12.85 26.43 1.35
CA ALA A 676 -13.62 27.50 1.96
C ALA A 676 -13.37 27.57 3.48
N ILE A 677 -13.35 26.41 4.16
CA ILE A 677 -13.10 26.32 5.60
C ILE A 677 -11.67 26.78 5.95
N THR A 678 -10.65 26.32 5.22
CA THR A 678 -9.24 26.68 5.52
C THR A 678 -8.93 28.13 5.19
N MET A 679 -9.62 28.74 4.22
CA MET A 679 -9.45 30.13 3.83
C MET A 679 -10.07 31.13 4.82
N ILE A 680 -11.15 30.76 5.52
CA ILE A 680 -11.87 31.66 6.44
C ILE A 680 -10.96 32.27 7.52
N PRO A 681 -10.16 31.48 8.27
CA PRO A 681 -9.22 32.03 9.25
C PRO A 681 -8.28 33.08 8.66
N SER A 682 -7.74 32.82 7.46
CA SER A 682 -6.83 33.72 6.77
C SER A 682 -7.51 35.03 6.36
N LEU A 683 -8.71 34.97 5.81
CA LEU A 683 -9.47 36.17 5.45
C LEU A 683 -9.85 37.02 6.66
N ILE A 684 -10.23 36.38 7.77
CA ILE A 684 -10.54 37.10 9.03
C ILE A 684 -9.29 37.81 9.54
N ILE A 685 -8.16 37.10 9.62
CA ILE A 685 -6.90 37.62 10.12
C ILE A 685 -6.41 38.81 9.27
N ILE A 686 -6.47 38.69 7.93
CA ILE A 686 -6.11 39.77 7.01
C ILE A 686 -7.09 40.94 7.13
N GLY A 687 -8.39 40.67 7.27
CA GLY A 687 -9.41 41.70 7.47
C GLY A 687 -9.27 42.46 8.80
N LEU A 688 -8.72 41.82 9.83
CA LEU A 688 -8.39 42.45 11.11
C LEU A 688 -7.09 43.27 11.08
N GLY A 689 -6.32 43.21 9.98
CA GLY A 689 -5.06 43.93 9.84
C GLY A 689 -3.96 43.47 10.82
N LEU A 690 -4.00 42.20 11.24
CA LEU A 690 -2.95 41.63 12.09
C LEU A 690 -1.62 41.55 11.35
N ASN A 691 -0.51 41.70 12.08
CA ASN A 691 0.83 41.71 11.47
C ASN A 691 1.13 40.35 10.79
N PRO A 692 1.45 40.35 9.47
CA PRO A 692 1.85 39.17 8.70
C PRO A 692 2.91 38.30 9.38
N LEU A 693 3.89 38.95 10.02
CA LEU A 693 5.01 38.27 10.66
C LEU A 693 4.57 37.48 11.90
N THR A 694 3.68 38.05 12.72
CA THR A 694 3.13 37.34 13.91
C THR A 694 2.35 36.09 13.48
N ILE A 695 1.61 36.21 12.37
CA ILE A 695 0.82 35.10 11.81
C ILE A 695 1.75 33.99 11.32
N LEU A 696 2.84 34.36 10.65
CA LEU A 696 3.86 33.42 10.18
C LEU A 696 4.49 32.66 11.35
N ILE A 697 4.88 33.36 12.43
CA ILE A 697 5.46 32.72 13.62
C ILE A 697 4.45 31.76 14.28
N LEU A 698 3.20 32.19 14.46
CA LEU A 698 2.14 31.35 15.05
C LEU A 698 1.88 30.08 14.22
N SER A 699 1.97 30.18 12.89
CA SER A 699 1.89 29.04 11.99
C SER A 699 3.00 28.02 12.27
N GLN A 700 4.25 28.49 12.34
CA GLN A 700 5.40 27.63 12.62
C GLN A 700 5.33 26.98 14.00
N VAL A 701 4.84 27.69 15.01
CA VAL A 701 4.61 27.13 16.34
C VAL A 701 3.60 25.97 16.30
N SER A 702 2.52 26.11 15.53
CA SER A 702 1.53 25.04 15.33
C SER A 702 2.14 23.79 14.67
N LEU A 703 2.95 24.00 13.63
CA LEU A 703 3.70 22.95 12.93
C LEU A 703 4.66 22.20 13.89
N SER A 704 5.41 22.93 14.73
CA SER A 704 6.31 22.37 15.73
C SER A 704 5.60 21.43 16.71
N PHE A 705 4.37 21.77 17.13
CA PHE A 705 3.57 20.91 18.00
C PHE A 705 3.09 19.64 17.30
N GLN A 706 2.81 19.68 16.00
CA GLN A 706 2.28 18.53 15.26
C GLN A 706 3.36 17.53 14.85
N LEU A 707 4.59 17.99 14.65
CA LEU A 707 5.72 17.22 14.15
C LEU A 707 6.02 15.90 14.90
N PRO A 708 6.03 15.85 16.25
CA PRO A 708 6.17 14.58 16.97
C PRO A 708 5.12 13.54 16.59
N PHE A 709 3.88 13.98 16.37
CA PHE A 709 2.74 13.13 16.08
C PHE A 709 2.74 12.56 14.66
N ALA A 710 3.55 13.11 13.75
CA ALA A 710 3.80 12.52 12.45
C ALA A 710 5.05 11.64 12.47
N MET A 711 6.15 12.14 13.02
CA MET A 711 7.45 11.47 12.95
C MET A 711 7.54 10.22 13.82
N ILE A 712 7.04 10.26 15.06
CA ILE A 712 7.15 9.12 15.98
C ILE A 712 6.37 7.91 15.43
N PRO A 713 5.09 8.02 15.03
CA PRO A 713 4.37 6.89 14.44
C PRO A 713 5.05 6.39 13.16
N LEU A 714 5.56 7.29 12.33
CA LEU A 714 6.24 6.91 11.09
C LEU A 714 7.47 6.02 11.35
N VAL A 715 8.34 6.42 12.28
CA VAL A 715 9.54 5.61 12.63
C VAL A 715 9.13 4.31 13.30
N LEU A 716 8.12 4.32 14.17
CA LEU A 716 7.61 3.12 14.84
C LEU A 716 7.05 2.09 13.84
N PHE A 717 6.19 2.52 12.92
CA PHE A 717 5.56 1.62 11.96
C PHE A 717 6.54 1.09 10.92
N THR A 718 7.43 1.94 10.41
CA THR A 718 8.45 1.51 9.43
C THR A 718 9.50 0.56 10.03
N SER A 719 9.59 0.49 11.35
CA SER A 719 10.45 -0.45 12.08
C SER A 719 9.74 -1.76 12.48
N ASN A 720 8.43 -1.87 12.28
CA ASN A 720 7.65 -3.04 12.70
C ASN A 720 7.49 -4.06 11.56
N ARG A 721 8.01 -5.28 11.75
CA ARG A 721 7.89 -6.38 10.80
C ARG A 721 6.45 -6.81 10.50
N LYS A 722 5.53 -6.68 11.46
CA LYS A 722 4.12 -7.03 11.25
C LYS A 722 3.43 -6.09 10.25
N ILE A 723 3.86 -4.83 10.20
CA ILE A 723 3.26 -3.80 9.34
C ILE A 723 3.96 -3.76 7.97
N MET A 724 5.30 -3.82 7.98
CA MET A 724 6.10 -3.61 6.77
C MET A 724 6.44 -4.90 6.02
N GLY A 725 6.23 -6.07 6.63
CA GLY A 725 6.64 -7.36 6.10
C GLY A 725 8.14 -7.38 5.75
N GLU A 726 8.46 -7.87 4.55
CA GLU A 726 9.84 -7.91 4.05
C GLU A 726 10.45 -6.52 3.77
N LEU A 727 9.65 -5.46 3.69
CA LEU A 727 10.10 -4.08 3.48
C LEU A 727 10.41 -3.35 4.79
N THR A 728 10.61 -4.06 5.90
CA THR A 728 10.98 -3.44 7.19
C THR A 728 12.29 -2.66 7.10
N ASN A 729 12.45 -1.61 7.92
CA ASN A 729 13.71 -0.89 8.01
C ASN A 729 14.86 -1.77 8.50
N ARG A 730 16.06 -1.52 7.97
CA ARG A 730 17.29 -2.07 8.54
C ARG A 730 17.56 -1.40 9.89
N PRO A 731 18.25 -2.06 10.82
CA PRO A 731 18.54 -1.49 12.15
C PRO A 731 19.30 -0.17 12.06
N PHE A 732 20.22 -0.05 11.09
CA PHE A 732 20.95 1.19 10.83
C PHE A 732 20.03 2.35 10.39
N THR A 733 19.12 2.12 9.44
CA THR A 733 18.15 3.13 8.99
C THR A 733 17.21 3.53 10.13
N THR A 734 16.81 2.58 10.97
CA THR A 734 15.98 2.83 12.16
C THR A 734 16.71 3.71 13.16
N LEU A 735 17.98 3.43 13.43
CA LEU A 735 18.82 4.26 14.30
C LEU A 735 18.94 5.69 13.76
N GLN A 736 19.24 5.85 12.47
CA GLN A 736 19.30 7.17 11.83
C GLN A 736 17.97 7.92 11.95
N ALA A 737 16.84 7.25 11.71
CA ALA A 737 15.52 7.85 11.81
C ALA A 737 15.20 8.32 13.23
N TRP A 738 15.56 7.54 14.25
CA TRP A 738 15.41 7.94 15.65
C TRP A 738 16.33 9.09 16.04
N ILE A 739 17.58 9.11 15.58
CA ILE A 739 18.51 10.22 15.82
C ILE A 739 17.95 11.50 15.19
N THR A 740 17.52 11.45 13.91
CA THR A 740 16.90 12.59 13.23
C THR A 740 15.65 13.07 13.97
N THR A 741 14.79 12.14 14.39
CA THR A 741 13.59 12.47 15.17
C THR A 741 13.96 13.13 16.50
N ALA A 742 14.93 12.61 17.23
CA ALA A 742 15.38 13.18 18.50
C ALA A 742 15.97 14.60 18.32
N ILE A 743 16.78 14.81 17.28
CA ILE A 743 17.34 16.14 16.97
C ILE A 743 16.20 17.11 16.67
N ILE A 744 15.33 16.80 15.71
CA ILE A 744 14.26 17.72 15.30
C ILE A 744 13.31 18.02 16.47
N LEU A 745 12.96 17.02 17.29
CA LEU A 745 12.13 17.23 18.48
C LEU A 745 12.81 18.12 19.52
N THR A 746 14.09 17.88 19.80
CA THR A 746 14.85 18.69 20.76
C THR A 746 14.93 20.14 20.28
N LEU A 747 15.23 20.34 19.00
CA LEU A 747 15.31 21.67 18.39
C LEU A 747 13.96 22.38 18.36
N ASN A 748 12.87 21.67 18.06
CA ASN A 748 11.52 22.24 18.13
C ASN A 748 11.13 22.63 19.55
N ILE A 749 11.47 21.82 20.56
CA ILE A 749 11.24 22.18 21.97
C ILE A 749 12.02 23.45 22.33
N LEU A 750 13.29 23.56 21.92
CA LEU A 750 14.10 24.76 22.13
C LEU A 750 13.48 25.99 21.45
N LEU A 751 13.02 25.85 20.20
CA LEU A 751 12.35 26.91 19.45
C LEU A 751 11.07 27.37 20.15
N LEU A 752 10.25 26.43 20.63
CA LEU A 752 9.04 26.74 21.39
C LEU A 752 9.39 27.49 22.69
N VAL A 753 10.31 26.96 23.50
CA VAL A 753 10.74 27.60 24.75
C VAL A 753 11.24 29.01 24.49
N GLN A 754 12.04 29.21 23.43
CA GLN A 754 12.55 30.53 23.10
C GLN A 754 11.46 31.49 22.63
N THR A 755 10.63 31.10 21.67
CA THR A 755 9.50 31.92 21.17
C THR A 755 8.59 32.39 22.31
N PHE A 756 8.40 31.57 23.34
CA PHE A 756 7.63 31.95 24.52
C PHE A 756 8.42 32.75 25.57
N SER A 757 9.76 32.64 25.60
CA SER A 757 10.62 33.42 26.50
C SER A 757 10.99 34.81 25.97
N SER A 758 11.08 34.99 24.64
CA SER A 758 11.41 36.26 23.99
C SER A 758 10.18 37.12 23.66
N GLY A 759 8.97 36.54 23.73
CA GLY A 759 7.70 37.25 23.66
C GLY A 759 7.17 37.72 25.03
N GLY A 760 8.05 37.90 26.02
CA GLY A 760 7.77 38.43 27.36
C GLY A 760 8.18 39.87 27.52
#